data_AF-A0A914AMC4-F1
#
_entry.id   AF-A0A914AMC4-F1
#
_cell.length_a   1.000
_cell.length_b   1.000
_cell.length_c   1.000
_cell.angle_alpha   90.00
_cell.angle_beta   90.00
_cell.angle_gamma   90.00
#
_symmetry.space_group_name_H-M   'P 1'
#
loop_
_entity.id
_entity.type
_entity.pdbx_description
1 polymer ?
#
loop_
_entity_poly.entity_id
_entity_poly.type
_entity_poly.pdbx_seq_one_letter_code
_entity_poly.pdbx_strand_id
1 'polypeptide(L)'
;MRLADVYVSCIPLMMLVVSISAWKYNFLVEVDKTVADLNNFWASTGFCPPLPHQKSSEYFLSESEVQNLILLGSVPHGGIQQVRIHWLLDLIQLSVDNSTGQISFNFDLLDQLIDRLWSNGLRPGFELMGNPSNWYTDFEDAHQVYMWKDMVTVLAKRYIDRYGLDYVAEWNFESWNEPDNKDFDNLNFTVKGFLNYYDACSEGLRAASPKLRFGGPAGGCHDPSHSVICWALLQHCENGTNYFTGENGVRIDFISFHHKGKGHSMYILDKEIQTIEYIQRNYPRLSGVPIFNDEADPLVGWSKPEQWRADATYAAVVVKVIAQHQNLLIRQRPDMNYTLLSNDNGFLDFNPHFFTQRTLVARFQMNKTHPPSIQTVKKPVLSVMGLLALLGEMQVQVIPDTGRDVNNDSDVGILASVHHPSRANGSYDSWQGSIIIYNSNDTSNLAGMDSVKLTIKGVPTTTQNVVYVVYLVNNTHGNPYRLWKMFGKPVYPTRKQFLEIRKHQDPVRIEGPALFTAPQMIFTFNLSKPGVMLFHVCTKPTGSPPQVQALKLHAVTQSDVLLHWDDVPSRCLLTYQVELSATEQGQYLQISDVDFIFTSYLYSIDTGNQMSSNVSTKGWYRVRAVDYWNQPGDYSTPVELK
;
A
#
# COMPACT_ATOMS: atom_id res chain seq x y z
N MET A 1 44.36 8.86 -65.23
CA MET A 1 43.37 9.29 -64.21
C MET A 1 42.80 8.03 -63.61
N ARG A 2 43.11 7.74 -62.34
CA ARG A 2 42.87 6.45 -61.67
C ARG A 2 41.42 6.37 -61.16
N LEU A 3 40.72 5.29 -61.48
CA LEU A 3 39.54 4.82 -60.75
C LEU A 3 40.04 4.13 -59.48
N ALA A 4 39.50 4.52 -58.32
CA ALA A 4 39.81 3.93 -57.04
C ALA A 4 38.66 3.01 -56.63
N ASP A 5 38.98 1.73 -56.46
CA ASP A 5 38.10 0.69 -55.93
C ASP A 5 37.80 0.94 -54.44
N VAL A 6 36.51 0.96 -54.08
CA VAL A 6 36.05 1.00 -52.70
C VAL A 6 35.86 -0.44 -52.23
N TYR A 7 36.77 -0.92 -51.39
CA TYR A 7 36.62 -2.18 -50.65
C TYR A 7 35.56 -2.01 -49.56
N VAL A 8 34.41 -2.67 -49.72
CA VAL A 8 33.41 -2.84 -48.66
C VAL A 8 33.85 -4.03 -47.80
N SER A 9 34.36 -3.74 -46.60
CA SER A 9 34.60 -4.74 -45.57
C SER A 9 33.25 -5.18 -44.98
N CYS A 10 32.79 -6.38 -45.35
CA CYS A 10 31.71 -7.07 -44.66
C CYS A 10 32.21 -7.53 -43.30
N ILE A 11 32.00 -6.72 -42.26
CA ILE A 11 32.07 -7.17 -40.87
C ILE A 11 30.84 -8.05 -40.63
N PRO A 12 30.98 -9.35 -40.29
CA PRO A 12 29.83 -10.14 -39.91
C PRO A 12 29.27 -9.55 -38.62
N LEU A 13 28.03 -9.06 -38.68
CA LEU A 13 27.25 -8.69 -37.52
C LEU A 13 27.03 -9.97 -36.71
N MET A 14 27.94 -10.22 -35.77
CA MET A 14 27.82 -11.29 -34.80
C MET A 14 26.61 -10.90 -33.94
N MET A 15 25.42 -11.41 -34.30
CA MET A 15 24.28 -11.40 -33.39
C MET A 15 24.78 -12.10 -32.13
N LEU A 16 25.03 -11.32 -31.08
CA LEU A 16 25.07 -11.85 -29.74
C LEU A 16 23.68 -12.43 -29.49
N VAL A 17 23.52 -13.71 -29.78
CA VAL A 17 22.47 -14.51 -29.18
C VAL A 17 22.84 -14.51 -27.70
N VAL A 18 22.31 -13.53 -26.96
CA VAL A 18 22.26 -13.63 -25.51
C VAL A 18 21.49 -14.91 -25.27
N SER A 19 22.20 -15.96 -24.86
CA SER A 19 21.58 -17.17 -24.37
C SER A 19 20.77 -16.76 -23.14
N ILE A 20 19.50 -16.46 -23.35
CA ILE A 20 18.51 -16.31 -22.29
C ILE A 20 18.46 -17.69 -21.65
N SER A 21 19.22 -17.90 -20.58
CA SER A 21 19.05 -19.09 -19.76
C SER A 21 17.64 -18.97 -19.17
N ALA A 22 16.67 -19.63 -19.78
CA ALA A 22 15.35 -19.80 -19.18
C ALA A 22 15.50 -20.89 -18.13
N TRP A 23 15.55 -20.50 -16.85
CA TRP A 23 15.55 -21.47 -15.76
C TRP A 23 14.17 -22.12 -15.71
N LYS A 24 14.14 -23.39 -15.29
CA LYS A 24 12.90 -24.14 -15.13
C LYS A 24 12.59 -24.27 -13.66
N TYR A 25 11.45 -23.72 -13.25
CA TYR A 25 10.92 -23.80 -11.89
C TYR A 25 9.70 -24.71 -11.90
N ASN A 26 9.63 -25.65 -10.96
CA ASN A 26 8.47 -26.51 -10.75
C ASN A 26 7.96 -26.30 -9.33
N PHE A 27 6.68 -25.99 -9.19
CA PHE A 27 6.02 -25.84 -7.89
C PHE A 27 4.82 -26.79 -7.81
N LEU A 28 4.75 -27.57 -6.74
CA LEU A 28 3.56 -28.28 -6.30
C LEU A 28 2.93 -27.52 -5.14
N VAL A 29 1.69 -27.07 -5.31
CA VAL A 29 0.89 -26.40 -4.28
C VAL A 29 -0.20 -27.36 -3.83
N GLU A 30 -0.20 -27.70 -2.54
CA GLU A 30 -1.21 -28.57 -1.93
C GLU A 30 -2.20 -27.70 -1.12
N VAL A 31 -3.29 -27.29 -1.75
CA VAL A 31 -4.24 -26.31 -1.19
C VAL A 31 -5.11 -26.89 -0.05
N ASP A 32 -5.08 -28.20 0.15
CA ASP A 32 -5.70 -28.91 1.26
C ASP A 32 -4.78 -29.05 2.49
N LYS A 33 -3.54 -28.53 2.42
CA LYS A 33 -2.55 -28.59 3.51
C LYS A 33 -2.15 -27.20 3.97
N THR A 34 -2.84 -26.70 4.97
CA THR A 34 -2.49 -25.46 5.66
C THR A 34 -1.22 -25.61 6.51
N VAL A 35 -0.36 -24.59 6.50
CA VAL A 35 0.96 -24.60 7.18
C VAL A 35 1.19 -23.42 8.12
N ALA A 36 0.48 -22.31 7.96
CA ALA A 36 0.54 -21.14 8.82
C ALA A 36 -0.66 -20.23 8.57
N ASP A 37 -0.94 -19.31 9.49
CA ASP A 37 -1.80 -18.16 9.22
C ASP A 37 -1.08 -17.20 8.26
N LEU A 38 -1.85 -16.52 7.41
CA LEU A 38 -1.38 -15.47 6.51
C LEU A 38 -2.19 -14.20 6.80
N ASN A 39 -1.67 -13.40 7.72
CA ASN A 39 -2.21 -12.08 7.98
C ASN A 39 -1.72 -11.09 6.92
N ASN A 40 -2.53 -10.07 6.58
CA ASN A 40 -2.13 -8.98 5.68
C ASN A 40 -1.17 -8.00 6.38
N PHE A 41 -0.03 -8.48 6.88
CA PHE A 41 0.95 -7.67 7.62
C PHE A 41 1.57 -6.54 6.77
N TRP A 42 1.40 -6.58 5.44
CA TRP A 42 1.91 -5.58 4.51
C TRP A 42 0.92 -4.44 4.17
N ALA A 43 -0.28 -4.42 4.78
CA ALA A 43 -1.36 -3.50 4.43
C ALA A 43 -1.15 -2.06 4.96
N SER A 44 0.05 -1.51 4.76
CA SER A 44 0.47 -0.19 5.22
C SER A 44 1.28 0.52 4.14
N THR A 45 1.06 1.84 4.05
CA THR A 45 1.90 2.79 3.32
C THR A 45 2.17 4.00 4.19
N GLY A 46 2.94 4.97 3.70
CA GLY A 46 3.23 6.21 4.40
C GLY A 46 3.76 7.32 3.50
N PHE A 47 3.82 8.53 4.06
CA PHE A 47 4.46 9.68 3.42
C PHE A 47 4.75 10.82 4.39
N CYS A 48 5.60 11.73 3.93
CA CYS A 48 5.95 12.99 4.59
C CYS A 48 5.53 14.19 3.73
N PRO A 49 4.85 15.22 4.29
CA PRO A 49 4.60 16.47 3.59
C PRO A 49 5.91 17.22 3.28
N PRO A 50 5.98 18.03 2.22
CA PRO A 50 7.15 18.86 1.95
C PRO A 50 7.26 20.03 2.94
N LEU A 51 8.46 20.62 3.02
CA LEU A 51 8.68 21.87 3.74
C LEU A 51 7.91 23.06 3.14
N PRO A 52 7.55 24.07 3.96
CA PRO A 52 7.66 24.08 5.42
C PRO A 52 6.50 23.31 6.09
N HIS A 53 6.79 22.52 7.13
CA HIS A 53 5.78 21.65 7.76
C HIS A 53 4.62 22.42 8.41
N GLN A 54 4.85 23.67 8.84
CA GLN A 54 3.80 24.57 9.32
C GLN A 54 2.74 24.93 8.26
N LYS A 55 2.99 24.62 6.99
CA LYS A 55 2.04 24.76 5.87
C LYS A 55 1.61 23.41 5.29
N SER A 56 1.82 22.32 6.03
CA SER A 56 1.50 20.96 5.57
C SER A 56 0.03 20.79 5.18
N SER A 57 -0.89 21.61 5.72
CA SER A 57 -2.29 21.65 5.28
C SER A 57 -2.48 21.98 3.80
N GLU A 58 -1.62 22.82 3.20
CA GLU A 58 -1.63 23.11 1.76
C GLU A 58 -1.34 21.85 0.92
N TYR A 59 -0.58 20.89 1.48
CA TYR A 59 -0.29 19.59 0.87
C TYR A 59 -1.40 18.58 1.15
N PHE A 60 -1.69 18.33 2.44
CA PHE A 60 -2.60 17.26 2.88
C PHE A 60 -4.04 17.47 2.43
N LEU A 61 -4.49 18.72 2.29
CA LEU A 61 -5.85 19.06 1.85
C LEU A 61 -5.92 19.40 0.36
N SER A 62 -4.81 19.24 -0.38
CA SER A 62 -4.76 19.51 -1.81
C SER A 62 -5.58 18.51 -2.62
N GLU A 63 -6.07 18.93 -3.78
CA GLU A 63 -6.73 18.05 -4.76
C GLU A 63 -5.86 16.83 -5.14
N SER A 64 -4.53 16.97 -5.09
CA SER A 64 -3.63 15.85 -5.35
C SER A 64 -3.73 14.76 -4.29
N GLU A 65 -3.74 15.17 -3.02
CA GLU A 65 -3.79 14.23 -1.90
C GLU A 65 -5.20 13.63 -1.75
N VAL A 66 -6.24 14.39 -2.08
CA VAL A 66 -7.63 13.85 -2.16
C VAL A 66 -7.70 12.68 -3.14
N GLN A 67 -7.22 12.85 -4.37
CA GLN A 67 -7.18 11.75 -5.34
C GLN A 67 -6.25 10.61 -4.90
N ASN A 68 -5.11 10.93 -4.26
CA ASN A 68 -4.18 9.94 -3.75
C ASN A 68 -4.87 9.02 -2.73
N LEU A 69 -5.46 9.58 -1.66
CA LEU A 69 -6.12 8.81 -0.60
C LEU A 69 -7.32 8.00 -1.11
N ILE A 70 -8.09 8.51 -2.09
CA ILE A 70 -9.15 7.73 -2.73
C ILE A 70 -8.56 6.51 -3.45
N LEU A 71 -7.46 6.66 -4.20
CA LEU A 71 -6.82 5.56 -4.90
C LEU A 71 -6.18 4.55 -3.93
N LEU A 72 -5.58 5.02 -2.84
CA LEU A 72 -5.03 4.15 -1.78
C LEU A 72 -6.13 3.34 -1.09
N GLY A 73 -7.24 3.99 -0.72
CA GLY A 73 -8.40 3.33 -0.11
C GLY A 73 -9.16 2.39 -1.07
N SER A 74 -8.92 2.52 -2.38
CA SER A 74 -9.60 1.69 -3.38
C SER A 74 -8.99 0.31 -3.62
N VAL A 75 -7.88 -0.01 -2.93
CA VAL A 75 -7.28 -1.34 -2.99
C VAL A 75 -8.28 -2.33 -2.35
N PRO A 76 -8.70 -3.39 -3.07
CA PRO A 76 -9.74 -4.29 -2.59
C PRO A 76 -9.35 -4.96 -1.28
N HIS A 77 -10.35 -5.39 -0.52
CA HIS A 77 -10.26 -6.19 0.71
C HIS A 77 -9.30 -5.64 1.76
N GLY A 78 -9.16 -4.30 1.81
CA GLY A 78 -8.21 -3.64 2.69
C GLY A 78 -6.76 -4.05 2.40
N GLY A 79 -6.37 -4.16 1.12
CA GLY A 79 -4.99 -4.41 0.75
C GLY A 79 -4.03 -3.27 1.10
N ILE A 80 -4.58 -2.09 1.38
CA ILE A 80 -3.96 -0.99 2.13
C ILE A 80 -4.98 -0.55 3.17
N GLN A 81 -4.58 -0.45 4.43
CA GLN A 81 -5.44 -0.02 5.52
C GLN A 81 -4.82 1.15 6.30
N GLN A 82 -3.53 1.07 6.57
CA GLN A 82 -2.81 2.13 7.27
C GLN A 82 -2.12 3.09 6.31
N VAL A 83 -2.16 4.39 6.65
CA VAL A 83 -1.31 5.43 6.08
C VAL A 83 -0.54 6.11 7.22
N ARG A 84 0.76 5.84 7.33
CA ARG A 84 1.69 6.46 8.29
C ARG A 84 2.07 7.87 7.82
N ILE A 85 1.76 8.90 8.60
CA ILE A 85 1.84 10.29 8.15
C ILE A 85 2.70 11.12 9.11
N HIS A 86 3.79 11.68 8.58
CA HIS A 86 4.65 12.57 9.37
C HIS A 86 3.97 13.93 9.60
N TRP A 87 4.41 14.63 10.65
CA TRP A 87 4.04 16.03 10.92
C TRP A 87 2.53 16.28 11.09
N LEU A 88 1.76 15.28 11.52
CA LEU A 88 0.32 15.41 11.77
C LEU A 88 0.00 16.54 12.76
N LEU A 89 0.84 16.73 13.77
CA LEU A 89 0.57 17.71 14.83
C LEU A 89 0.77 19.16 14.36
N ASP A 90 1.42 19.40 13.22
CA ASP A 90 1.48 20.75 12.62
C ASP A 90 0.15 21.19 12.01
N LEU A 91 -0.83 20.29 11.89
CA LEU A 91 -2.21 20.65 11.56
C LEU A 91 -2.99 21.19 12.76
N ILE A 92 -2.43 21.10 13.96
CA ILE A 92 -3.05 21.64 15.18
C ILE A 92 -2.60 23.09 15.36
N GLN A 93 -3.57 23.98 15.49
CA GLN A 93 -3.29 25.39 15.82
C GLN A 93 -3.43 25.58 17.33
N LEU A 94 -2.37 26.08 17.96
CA LEU A 94 -2.32 26.38 19.38
C LEU A 94 -2.47 27.90 19.54
N SER A 95 -3.36 28.32 20.44
CA SER A 95 -3.46 29.73 20.84
C SER A 95 -3.44 29.87 22.35
N VAL A 96 -2.86 30.98 22.81
CA VAL A 96 -2.82 31.37 24.22
C VAL A 96 -3.63 32.64 24.40
N ASP A 97 -4.62 32.62 25.27
CA ASP A 97 -5.37 33.81 25.65
C ASP A 97 -4.45 34.74 26.47
N ASN A 98 -4.16 35.92 25.91
CA ASN A 98 -3.27 36.90 26.53
C ASN A 98 -3.78 37.46 27.87
N SER A 99 -5.08 37.34 28.16
CA SER A 99 -5.72 37.87 29.37
C SER A 99 -5.81 36.85 30.50
N THR A 100 -5.99 35.57 30.17
CA THR A 100 -6.15 34.49 31.15
C THR A 100 -4.95 33.54 31.22
N GLY A 101 -4.08 33.57 30.21
CA GLY A 101 -3.02 32.58 30.00
C GLY A 101 -3.54 31.22 29.55
N GLN A 102 -4.84 31.08 29.26
CA GLN A 102 -5.45 29.81 28.89
C GLN A 102 -5.01 29.37 27.50
N ILE A 103 -4.57 28.11 27.39
CA ILE A 103 -4.17 27.50 26.12
C ILE A 103 -5.37 26.78 25.50
N SER A 104 -5.54 26.91 24.19
CA SER A 104 -6.56 26.20 23.41
C SER A 104 -5.98 25.62 22.12
N PHE A 105 -6.54 24.49 21.70
CA PHE A 105 -6.15 23.77 20.49
C PHE A 105 -7.31 23.78 19.49
N ASN A 106 -7.03 24.18 18.25
CA ASN A 106 -7.92 24.02 17.12
C ASN A 106 -7.43 22.84 16.26
N PHE A 107 -8.32 21.88 16.02
CA PHE A 107 -8.06 20.63 15.30
C PHE A 107 -8.68 20.60 13.89
N ASP A 108 -9.29 21.68 13.40
CA ASP A 108 -10.11 21.69 12.17
C ASP A 108 -9.37 21.16 10.93
N LEU A 109 -8.07 21.45 10.81
CA LEU A 109 -7.27 20.97 9.68
C LEU A 109 -6.92 19.48 9.81
N LEU A 110 -6.63 19.04 11.03
CA LEU A 110 -6.35 17.63 11.31
C LEU A 110 -7.63 16.78 11.16
N ASP A 111 -8.77 17.27 11.66
CA ASP A 111 -10.07 16.61 11.50
C ASP A 111 -10.38 16.37 10.02
N GLN A 112 -10.15 17.36 9.15
CA GLN A 112 -10.38 17.21 7.71
C GLN A 112 -9.50 16.13 7.08
N LEU A 113 -8.27 15.94 7.53
CA LEU A 113 -7.41 14.87 7.03
C LEU A 113 -7.88 13.49 7.55
N ILE A 114 -8.17 13.38 8.85
CA ILE A 114 -8.60 12.12 9.45
C ILE A 114 -9.99 11.69 8.91
N ASP A 115 -10.92 12.63 8.72
CA ASP A 115 -12.22 12.38 8.09
C ASP A 115 -12.04 11.78 6.69
N ARG A 116 -11.07 12.30 5.92
CA ARG A 116 -10.78 11.78 4.58
C ARG A 116 -10.23 10.37 4.63
N LEU A 117 -9.28 10.07 5.53
CA LEU A 117 -8.77 8.71 5.72
C LEU A 117 -9.93 7.75 6.05
N TRP A 118 -10.72 8.08 7.08
CA TRP A 118 -11.86 7.29 7.52
C TRP A 118 -12.89 7.07 6.41
N SER A 119 -13.24 8.13 5.66
CA SER A 119 -14.20 8.04 4.55
C SER A 119 -13.74 7.19 3.37
N ASN A 120 -12.44 6.88 3.30
CA ASN A 120 -11.84 6.01 2.27
C ASN A 120 -11.45 4.64 2.83
N GLY A 121 -11.94 4.26 4.03
CA GLY A 121 -11.63 2.96 4.65
C GLY A 121 -10.18 2.84 5.14
N LEU A 122 -9.47 3.97 5.26
CA LEU A 122 -8.09 4.05 5.74
C LEU A 122 -8.07 4.47 7.21
N ARG A 123 -6.97 4.17 7.89
CA ARG A 123 -6.65 4.65 9.24
C ARG A 123 -5.24 5.26 9.29
N PRO A 124 -5.00 6.23 10.18
CA PRO A 124 -3.67 6.80 10.35
C PRO A 124 -2.73 5.81 11.05
N GLY A 125 -1.51 5.69 10.56
CA GLY A 125 -0.34 5.46 11.41
C GLY A 125 -0.03 6.81 12.03
N PHE A 126 -0.45 6.99 13.28
CA PHE A 126 -0.59 8.30 13.91
C PHE A 126 0.71 8.65 14.66
N GLU A 127 1.68 9.18 13.92
CA GLU A 127 2.89 9.72 14.54
C GLU A 127 2.52 10.97 15.35
N LEU A 128 2.88 10.98 16.65
CA LEU A 128 2.75 12.14 17.52
C LEU A 128 3.86 13.15 17.22
N MET A 129 3.97 13.53 15.94
CA MET A 129 5.06 14.29 15.36
C MET A 129 4.59 15.66 14.89
N GLY A 130 5.33 16.71 15.26
CA GLY A 130 5.09 18.09 14.88
C GLY A 130 5.19 19.07 16.05
N ASN A 131 5.10 20.36 15.76
CA ASN A 131 5.16 21.42 16.76
C ASN A 131 4.02 22.43 16.53
N PRO A 132 2.84 22.18 17.14
CA PRO A 132 1.66 23.04 16.99
C PRO A 132 1.99 24.52 17.16
N SER A 133 1.89 25.28 16.07
CA SER A 133 2.18 26.73 16.04
C SER A 133 3.59 27.12 16.54
N ASN A 134 4.56 26.21 16.44
CA ASN A 134 5.93 26.34 16.97
C ASN A 134 6.01 26.72 18.45
N TRP A 135 5.02 26.32 19.26
CA TRP A 135 4.94 26.75 20.66
C TRP A 135 5.91 26.00 21.57
N TYR A 136 6.17 24.72 21.29
CA TYR A 136 7.10 23.91 22.06
C TYR A 136 8.54 24.25 21.65
N THR A 137 9.46 24.25 22.60
CA THR A 137 10.88 24.57 22.42
C THR A 137 11.81 23.59 23.14
N ASP A 138 11.39 22.98 24.25
CA ASP A 138 12.25 22.14 25.08
C ASP A 138 11.43 21.08 25.86
N PHE A 139 11.74 19.80 25.65
CA PHE A 139 11.11 18.68 26.35
C PHE A 139 11.85 18.27 27.64
N GLU A 140 12.82 19.06 28.10
CA GLU A 140 13.29 19.01 29.49
C GLU A 140 12.58 20.03 30.39
N ASP A 141 11.87 21.01 29.81
CA ASP A 141 11.01 21.92 30.55
C ASP A 141 9.73 21.20 31.02
N ALA A 142 9.53 21.18 32.33
CA ALA A 142 8.41 20.46 32.92
C ALA A 142 7.05 20.99 32.41
N HIS A 143 6.90 22.31 32.27
CA HIS A 143 5.63 22.87 31.81
C HIS A 143 5.27 22.37 30.41
N GLN A 144 6.23 22.34 29.48
CA GLN A 144 6.02 21.80 28.13
C GLN A 144 5.73 20.30 28.11
N VAL A 145 6.41 19.51 28.95
CA VAL A 145 6.15 18.06 29.05
C VAL A 145 4.73 17.77 29.53
N TYR A 146 4.23 18.50 30.54
CA TYR A 146 2.84 18.38 30.99
C TYR A 146 1.84 18.88 29.92
N MET A 147 2.13 20.00 29.26
CA MET A 147 1.30 20.52 28.18
C MET A 147 1.18 19.56 26.99
N TRP A 148 2.27 18.88 26.65
CA TRP A 148 2.26 17.85 25.61
C TRP A 148 1.36 16.67 25.98
N LYS A 149 1.48 16.16 27.21
CA LYS A 149 0.61 15.09 27.72
C LYS A 149 -0.88 15.47 27.64
N ASP A 150 -1.20 16.70 28.02
CA ASP A 150 -2.59 17.17 28.02
C ASP A 150 -3.13 17.35 26.60
N MET A 151 -2.31 17.86 25.66
CA MET A 151 -2.65 17.91 24.23
C MET A 151 -2.94 16.51 23.68
N VAL A 152 -2.07 15.53 23.93
CA VAL A 152 -2.26 14.13 23.49
C VAL A 152 -3.54 13.55 24.09
N THR A 153 -3.83 13.84 25.37
CA THR A 153 -5.08 13.41 26.03
C THR A 153 -6.31 13.98 25.32
N VAL A 154 -6.32 15.29 25.03
CA VAL A 154 -7.44 15.98 24.37
C VAL A 154 -7.62 15.48 22.94
N LEU A 155 -6.52 15.30 22.20
CA LEU A 155 -6.50 14.76 20.85
C LEU A 155 -7.13 13.37 20.79
N ALA A 156 -6.68 12.47 21.67
CA ALA A 156 -7.17 11.10 21.68
C ALA A 156 -8.65 11.02 22.08
N LYS A 157 -9.08 11.78 23.10
CA LYS A 157 -10.51 11.88 23.47
C LYS A 157 -11.36 12.41 22.34
N ARG A 158 -10.91 13.46 21.64
CA ARG A 158 -11.62 14.03 20.49
C ARG A 158 -11.91 12.98 19.43
N TYR A 159 -10.93 12.18 19.04
CA TYR A 159 -11.12 11.18 18.00
C TYR A 159 -11.89 9.94 18.47
N ILE A 160 -11.77 9.57 19.76
CA ILE A 160 -12.67 8.57 20.36
C ILE A 160 -14.11 9.04 20.28
N ASP A 161 -14.40 10.30 20.63
CA ASP A 161 -15.75 10.85 20.57
C ASP A 161 -16.28 10.94 19.13
N ARG A 162 -15.39 11.19 18.15
CA ARG A 162 -15.75 11.36 16.74
C ARG A 162 -16.00 10.04 16.00
N TYR A 163 -15.16 9.02 16.23
CA TYR A 163 -15.18 7.77 15.45
C TYR A 163 -15.48 6.52 16.28
N GLY A 164 -15.55 6.64 17.60
CA GLY A 164 -15.71 5.52 18.52
C GLY A 164 -14.38 4.88 18.93
N LEU A 165 -14.33 4.38 20.16
CA LEU A 165 -13.12 3.80 20.75
C LEU A 165 -12.60 2.59 19.97
N ASP A 166 -13.48 1.73 19.46
CA ASP A 166 -13.05 0.50 18.79
C ASP A 166 -12.27 0.82 17.51
N TYR A 167 -12.70 1.81 16.72
CA TYR A 167 -11.97 2.26 15.54
C TYR A 167 -10.64 2.93 15.89
N VAL A 168 -10.61 3.80 16.91
CA VAL A 168 -9.38 4.52 17.30
C VAL A 168 -8.36 3.60 17.98
N ALA A 169 -8.79 2.53 18.64
CA ALA A 169 -7.90 1.52 19.21
C ALA A 169 -7.14 0.72 18.15
N GLU A 170 -7.65 0.68 16.90
CA GLU A 170 -6.93 0.12 15.76
C GLU A 170 -5.83 1.02 15.20
N TRP A 171 -5.77 2.29 15.60
CA TRP A 171 -4.69 3.18 15.18
C TRP A 171 -3.38 2.75 15.83
N ASN A 172 -2.29 2.86 15.08
CA ASN A 172 -0.94 2.72 15.63
C ASN A 172 -0.46 4.13 15.97
N PHE A 173 -0.63 4.58 17.22
CA PHE A 173 0.03 5.81 17.66
C PHE A 173 1.51 5.55 17.82
N GLU A 174 2.34 6.47 17.37
CA GLU A 174 3.77 6.25 17.27
C GLU A 174 4.58 7.47 17.71
N SER A 175 5.82 7.23 18.16
CA SER A 175 6.78 8.28 18.47
C SER A 175 7.15 9.12 17.25
N TRP A 176 7.97 10.15 17.47
CA TRP A 176 8.50 10.97 16.38
C TRP A 176 9.35 10.13 15.41
N ASN A 177 9.25 10.40 14.11
CA ASN A 177 10.01 9.73 13.07
C ASN A 177 11.53 9.85 13.25
N GLU A 178 12.25 8.74 13.12
CA GLU A 178 13.72 8.66 13.05
C GLU A 178 14.45 9.62 14.00
N PRO A 179 14.24 9.51 15.33
CA PRO A 179 14.72 10.54 16.26
C PRO A 179 16.25 10.71 16.25
N ASP A 180 16.99 9.65 15.91
CA ASP A 180 18.44 9.69 15.76
C ASP A 180 18.93 10.47 14.52
N ASN A 181 18.06 10.68 13.51
CA ASN A 181 18.35 11.51 12.34
C ASN A 181 18.18 13.02 12.62
N LYS A 182 17.59 13.37 13.78
CA LYS A 182 17.46 14.74 14.29
C LYS A 182 16.66 15.69 13.40
N ASP A 183 15.73 15.16 12.61
CA ASP A 183 14.78 15.97 11.85
C ASP A 183 13.61 16.41 12.75
N PHE A 184 13.85 17.49 13.48
CA PHE A 184 12.93 18.04 14.49
C PHE A 184 12.51 19.48 14.17
N ASP A 185 12.73 19.96 12.94
CA ASP A 185 12.63 21.37 12.57
C ASP A 185 13.39 22.30 13.55
N ASN A 186 12.66 23.09 14.34
CA ASN A 186 13.21 24.04 15.30
C ASN A 186 13.30 23.47 16.73
N LEU A 187 12.82 22.25 16.96
CA LEU A 187 12.99 21.55 18.24
C LEU A 187 14.36 20.90 18.30
N ASN A 188 14.85 20.67 19.51
CA ASN A 188 16.08 19.92 19.74
C ASN A 188 15.87 18.92 20.88
N PHE A 189 15.65 17.65 20.52
CA PHE A 189 15.54 16.60 21.52
C PHE A 189 16.92 16.15 22.01
N THR A 190 17.18 16.36 23.30
CA THR A 190 18.16 15.54 24.02
C THR A 190 17.61 14.13 24.20
N VAL A 191 18.45 13.16 24.57
CA VAL A 191 17.98 11.81 24.92
C VAL A 191 16.92 11.90 26.03
N LYS A 192 17.19 12.66 27.09
CA LYS A 192 16.25 12.86 28.20
C LYS A 192 14.95 13.55 27.77
N GLY A 193 15.05 14.60 26.94
CA GLY A 193 13.89 15.27 26.39
C GLY A 193 13.01 14.32 25.57
N PHE A 194 13.62 13.44 24.78
CA PHE A 194 12.86 12.44 24.01
C PHE A 194 12.16 11.41 24.91
N LEU A 195 12.81 10.95 25.99
CA LEU A 195 12.17 10.05 26.96
C LEU A 195 11.00 10.73 27.69
N ASN A 196 11.15 12.00 28.07
CA ASN A 196 10.04 12.78 28.65
C ASN A 196 8.87 12.96 27.67
N TYR A 197 9.17 13.25 26.40
CA TYR A 197 8.18 13.29 25.31
C TYR A 197 7.45 11.96 25.17
N TYR A 198 8.18 10.85 25.17
CA TYR A 198 7.60 9.52 25.07
C TYR A 198 6.66 9.22 26.24
N ASP A 199 7.07 9.54 27.46
CA ASP A 199 6.23 9.39 28.66
C ASP A 199 4.97 10.25 28.58
N ALA A 200 5.07 11.47 28.03
CA ALA A 200 3.93 12.37 27.86
C ALA A 200 2.93 11.83 26.82
N CYS A 201 3.42 11.27 25.71
CA CYS A 201 2.59 10.57 24.72
C CYS A 201 1.90 9.35 25.34
N SER A 202 2.67 8.50 26.02
CA SER A 202 2.19 7.29 26.69
C SER A 202 1.08 7.63 27.69
N GLU A 203 1.35 8.50 28.66
CA GLU A 203 0.38 8.84 29.70
C GLU A 203 -0.80 9.66 29.17
N GLY A 204 -0.61 10.47 28.11
CA GLY A 204 -1.70 11.18 27.45
C GLY A 204 -2.70 10.24 26.79
N LEU A 205 -2.20 9.25 26.03
CA LEU A 205 -3.04 8.21 25.43
C LEU A 205 -3.73 7.35 26.49
N ARG A 206 -3.02 6.97 27.55
CA ARG A 206 -3.58 6.18 28.67
C ARG A 206 -4.70 6.92 29.39
N ALA A 207 -4.55 8.23 29.59
CA ALA A 207 -5.56 9.08 30.22
C ALA A 207 -6.82 9.25 29.35
N ALA A 208 -6.70 9.09 28.04
CA ALA A 208 -7.85 9.01 27.14
C ALA A 208 -8.49 7.62 27.17
N SER A 209 -7.71 6.56 26.98
CA SER A 209 -8.14 5.17 27.14
C SER A 209 -6.94 4.21 27.18
N PRO A 210 -6.93 3.21 28.09
CA PRO A 210 -5.88 2.19 28.13
C PRO A 210 -5.94 1.20 26.95
N LYS A 211 -6.98 1.27 26.08
CA LYS A 211 -7.06 0.44 24.87
C LYS A 211 -6.25 0.99 23.69
N LEU A 212 -5.82 2.25 23.74
CA LEU A 212 -5.05 2.85 22.65
C LEU A 212 -3.62 2.32 22.65
N ARG A 213 -3.15 1.93 21.47
CA ARG A 213 -1.80 1.36 21.28
C ARG A 213 -0.79 2.47 21.02
N PHE A 214 0.38 2.39 21.64
CA PHE A 214 1.49 3.31 21.45
C PHE A 214 2.84 2.60 21.32
N GLY A 215 3.63 2.95 20.32
CA GLY A 215 4.92 2.34 20.04
C GLY A 215 5.98 3.31 19.52
N GLY A 216 7.15 2.76 19.20
CA GLY A 216 8.33 3.49 18.75
C GLY A 216 9.58 2.60 18.79
N PRO A 217 10.80 3.14 18.55
CA PRO A 217 11.13 4.56 18.35
C PRO A 217 10.95 5.06 16.91
N ALA A 218 10.46 4.24 15.97
CA ALA A 218 10.39 4.57 14.54
C ALA A 218 11.75 5.01 13.98
N GLY A 219 12.82 4.32 14.36
CA GLY A 219 14.20 4.71 14.05
C GLY A 219 15.00 3.62 13.35
N GLY A 220 16.20 3.96 12.88
CA GLY A 220 17.06 2.98 12.21
C GLY A 220 17.52 1.83 13.13
N CYS A 221 17.58 2.06 14.45
CA CYS A 221 17.99 1.07 15.46
C CYS A 221 19.20 0.22 15.02
N HIS A 222 20.22 0.91 14.53
CA HIS A 222 21.46 0.32 14.05
C HIS A 222 22.42 0.11 15.23
N ASP A 223 23.72 0.33 15.00
CA ASP A 223 24.73 0.26 16.05
C ASP A 223 24.37 1.17 17.25
N PRO A 224 24.48 0.69 18.50
CA PRO A 224 24.15 1.48 19.69
C PRO A 224 24.89 2.79 19.86
N SER A 225 26.07 2.95 19.27
CA SER A 225 26.80 4.22 19.27
C SER A 225 26.22 5.27 18.31
N HIS A 226 25.38 4.86 17.36
CA HIS A 226 24.77 5.72 16.36
C HIS A 226 23.28 5.96 16.65
N SER A 227 22.52 4.91 16.99
CA SER A 227 21.07 4.99 17.27
C SER A 227 20.78 5.19 18.76
N VAL A 228 21.39 6.22 19.35
CA VAL A 228 21.41 6.46 20.80
C VAL A 228 20.01 6.61 21.38
N ILE A 229 19.14 7.37 20.73
CA ILE A 229 17.77 7.61 21.19
C ILE A 229 16.94 6.33 21.06
N CYS A 230 17.06 5.57 19.96
CA CYS A 230 16.36 4.29 19.83
C CYS A 230 16.66 3.35 21.01
N TRP A 231 17.92 3.10 21.30
CA TRP A 231 18.30 2.15 22.35
C TRP A 231 18.06 2.71 23.76
N ALA A 232 18.16 4.02 23.96
CA ALA A 232 17.77 4.66 25.21
C ALA A 232 16.27 4.51 25.47
N LEU A 233 15.42 4.62 24.44
CA LEU A 233 13.98 4.39 24.58
C LEU A 233 13.69 2.95 24.99
N LEU A 234 14.27 1.96 24.30
CA LEU A 234 14.04 0.55 24.67
C LEU A 234 14.54 0.24 26.08
N GLN A 235 15.67 0.82 26.48
CA GLN A 235 16.15 0.73 27.86
C GLN A 235 15.19 1.37 28.86
N HIS A 236 14.61 2.52 28.52
CA HIS A 236 13.65 3.24 29.36
C HIS A 236 12.33 2.47 29.51
N CYS A 237 11.81 1.91 28.43
CA CYS A 237 10.60 1.08 28.47
C CYS A 237 10.84 -0.23 29.22
N GLU A 238 12.03 -0.84 29.07
CA GLU A 238 12.46 -1.98 29.85
C GLU A 238 12.51 -1.59 31.33
N ASN A 239 13.44 -0.74 31.80
CA ASN A 239 13.70 -0.54 33.23
C ASN A 239 13.83 0.92 33.70
N GLY A 240 13.48 1.88 32.85
CA GLY A 240 13.50 3.31 33.18
C GLY A 240 12.45 3.67 34.23
N THR A 241 12.33 4.96 34.50
CA THR A 241 11.33 5.48 35.45
C THR A 241 10.42 6.44 34.71
N ASN A 242 9.12 6.13 34.65
CA ASN A 242 8.15 7.00 34.01
C ASN A 242 8.16 8.39 34.65
N TYR A 243 8.24 9.43 33.83
CA TYR A 243 8.32 10.83 34.26
C TYR A 243 7.15 11.27 35.15
N PHE A 244 5.94 10.77 34.89
CA PHE A 244 4.71 11.20 35.58
C PHE A 244 4.36 10.31 36.78
N THR A 245 4.50 9.00 36.64
CA THR A 245 4.03 8.04 37.66
C THR A 245 5.14 7.60 38.62
N GLY A 246 6.41 7.73 38.23
CA GLY A 246 7.55 7.18 38.97
C GLY A 246 7.61 5.65 38.95
N GLU A 247 6.75 4.98 38.17
CA GLU A 247 6.77 3.52 38.00
C GLU A 247 8.00 3.08 37.20
N ASN A 248 8.46 1.85 37.46
CA ASN A 248 9.58 1.25 36.73
C ASN A 248 9.08 0.61 35.43
N GLY A 249 9.70 0.97 34.31
CA GLY A 249 9.30 0.60 32.96
C GLY A 249 8.17 1.49 32.45
N VAL A 250 8.06 1.58 31.13
CA VAL A 250 7.05 2.37 30.43
C VAL A 250 6.40 1.52 29.35
N ARG A 251 5.09 1.66 29.19
CA ARG A 251 4.31 0.91 28.20
C ARG A 251 4.79 1.21 26.77
N ILE A 252 5.04 0.14 26.04
CA ILE A 252 5.38 0.08 24.62
C ILE A 252 4.62 -1.11 24.01
N ASP A 253 3.59 -0.83 23.22
CA ASP A 253 2.67 -1.84 22.70
C ASP A 253 3.17 -2.48 21.40
N PHE A 254 4.10 -1.82 20.71
CA PHE A 254 4.86 -2.34 19.57
C PHE A 254 6.22 -1.63 19.47
N ILE A 255 7.21 -2.30 18.88
CA ILE A 255 8.53 -1.73 18.55
C ILE A 255 8.62 -1.55 17.04
N SER A 256 8.88 -0.33 16.60
CA SER A 256 9.05 0.01 15.19
C SER A 256 10.48 0.46 14.88
N PHE A 257 11.01 0.00 13.75
CA PHE A 257 12.30 0.42 13.22
C PHE A 257 12.29 0.46 11.69
N HIS A 258 13.26 1.15 11.10
CA HIS A 258 13.35 1.30 9.65
C HIS A 258 14.57 0.56 9.09
N HIS A 259 14.31 -0.53 8.37
CA HIS A 259 15.34 -1.23 7.62
C HIS A 259 15.00 -1.29 6.14
N LYS A 260 15.87 -0.69 5.33
CA LYS A 260 15.72 -0.56 3.88
C LYS A 260 16.75 -1.42 3.15
N GLY A 261 16.43 -1.87 1.95
CA GLY A 261 17.13 -2.97 1.27
C GLY A 261 18.45 -2.62 0.58
N LYS A 262 18.82 -1.34 0.45
CA LYS A 262 19.99 -0.92 -0.38
C LYS A 262 19.96 -1.49 -1.81
N GLY A 263 18.77 -1.68 -2.37
CA GLY A 263 18.55 -2.30 -3.68
C GLY A 263 18.38 -3.82 -3.65
N HIS A 264 18.46 -4.44 -2.47
CA HIS A 264 18.40 -5.89 -2.28
C HIS A 264 17.28 -6.29 -1.32
N SER A 265 16.46 -7.28 -1.70
CA SER A 265 15.29 -7.69 -0.92
C SER A 265 15.67 -8.38 0.40
N MET A 266 16.56 -9.38 0.35
CA MET A 266 17.04 -10.10 1.53
C MET A 266 17.78 -9.22 2.54
N TYR A 267 18.38 -8.12 2.10
CA TYR A 267 19.08 -7.20 3.00
C TYR A 267 18.13 -6.57 4.04
N ILE A 268 16.85 -6.36 3.68
CA ILE A 268 15.82 -5.91 4.62
C ILE A 268 15.71 -6.94 5.74
N LEU A 269 15.32 -8.16 5.37
CA LEU A 269 15.02 -9.23 6.31
C LEU A 269 16.23 -9.59 7.20
N ASP A 270 17.42 -9.68 6.63
CA ASP A 270 18.65 -9.98 7.38
C ASP A 270 18.94 -8.93 8.46
N LYS A 271 18.62 -7.66 8.19
CA LYS A 271 18.80 -6.57 9.14
C LYS A 271 17.76 -6.60 10.24
N GLU A 272 16.50 -6.86 9.90
CA GLU A 272 15.43 -7.00 10.89
C GLU A 272 15.71 -8.14 11.86
N ILE A 273 16.10 -9.32 11.35
CA ILE A 273 16.45 -10.47 12.21
C ILE A 273 17.57 -10.09 13.18
N GLN A 274 18.63 -9.43 12.72
CA GLN A 274 19.74 -8.98 13.58
C GLN A 274 19.26 -8.04 14.69
N THR A 275 18.40 -7.08 14.35
CA THR A 275 17.86 -6.10 15.29
C THR A 275 16.92 -6.76 16.30
N ILE A 276 16.04 -7.65 15.86
CA ILE A 276 15.12 -8.39 16.74
C ILE A 276 15.89 -9.30 17.70
N GLU A 277 16.91 -10.03 17.22
CA GLU A 277 17.76 -10.87 18.08
C GLU A 277 18.53 -10.04 19.11
N TYR A 278 18.97 -8.83 18.73
CA TYR A 278 19.59 -7.90 19.67
C TYR A 278 18.58 -7.45 20.74
N ILE A 279 17.35 -7.11 20.34
CA ILE A 279 16.29 -6.70 21.27
C ILE A 279 15.98 -7.81 22.26
N GLN A 280 15.70 -9.03 21.77
CA GLN A 280 15.37 -10.19 22.61
C GLN A 280 16.47 -10.53 23.60
N ARG A 281 17.75 -10.34 23.22
CA ARG A 281 18.90 -10.62 24.07
C ARG A 281 19.10 -9.57 25.17
N ASN A 282 18.93 -8.29 24.85
CA ASN A 282 19.31 -7.19 25.74
C ASN A 282 18.11 -6.60 26.53
N TYR A 283 16.88 -6.77 26.03
CA TYR A 283 15.64 -6.25 26.62
C TYR A 283 14.61 -7.39 26.76
N PRO A 284 14.84 -8.35 27.67
CA PRO A 284 14.05 -9.58 27.73
C PRO A 284 12.57 -9.35 28.04
N ARG A 285 12.18 -8.27 28.76
CA ARG A 285 10.75 -7.96 28.97
C ARG A 285 10.06 -7.48 27.70
N LEU A 286 10.82 -7.03 26.71
CA LEU A 286 10.31 -6.57 25.42
C LEU A 286 10.30 -7.68 24.34
N SER A 287 10.83 -8.88 24.64
CA SER A 287 11.00 -9.95 23.66
C SER A 287 9.72 -10.43 22.96
N GLY A 288 8.56 -10.30 23.62
CA GLY A 288 7.25 -10.66 23.07
C GLY A 288 6.48 -9.50 22.44
N VAL A 289 7.02 -8.27 22.49
CA VAL A 289 6.36 -7.07 21.96
C VAL A 289 6.32 -7.17 20.41
N PRO A 290 5.17 -6.88 19.78
CA PRO A 290 5.04 -6.85 18.32
C PRO A 290 6.11 -5.98 17.65
N ILE A 291 6.68 -6.47 16.55
CA ILE A 291 7.72 -5.80 15.77
C ILE A 291 7.15 -5.30 14.45
N PHE A 292 7.41 -4.04 14.15
CA PHE A 292 7.08 -3.38 12.88
C PHE A 292 8.36 -2.99 12.15
N ASN A 293 8.38 -3.18 10.83
CA ASN A 293 9.20 -2.37 9.94
C ASN A 293 8.29 -1.52 9.06
N ASP A 294 8.04 -0.32 9.52
CA ASP A 294 7.07 0.63 8.97
C ASP A 294 7.66 1.56 7.91
N GLU A 295 8.90 1.31 7.48
CA GLU A 295 9.47 1.83 6.24
C GLU A 295 10.44 0.85 5.55
N ALA A 296 9.93 -0.35 5.25
CA ALA A 296 10.64 -1.52 4.69
C ALA A 296 10.92 -1.41 3.18
N ASP A 297 11.54 -0.32 2.75
CA ASP A 297 11.65 -0.02 1.33
C ASP A 297 12.86 -0.69 0.66
N PRO A 298 12.78 -1.03 -0.64
CA PRO A 298 13.94 -1.55 -1.37
C PRO A 298 15.15 -0.59 -1.37
N LEU A 299 14.91 0.73 -1.40
CA LEU A 299 15.96 1.74 -1.42
C LEU A 299 15.49 3.03 -0.74
N VAL A 300 16.38 3.62 0.08
CA VAL A 300 16.22 4.94 0.73
C VAL A 300 16.08 6.08 -0.27
N GLY A 301 15.49 7.20 0.15
CA GLY A 301 15.31 8.42 -0.65
C GLY A 301 14.21 8.26 -1.68
N TRP A 302 12.96 8.44 -1.24
CA TRP A 302 11.75 8.24 -2.07
C TRP A 302 11.74 9.10 -3.35
N SER A 303 12.28 10.32 -3.27
CA SER A 303 12.29 11.31 -4.36
C SER A 303 13.41 11.07 -5.39
N LYS A 304 14.38 10.20 -5.09
CA LYS A 304 15.44 9.83 -6.02
C LYS A 304 14.83 9.16 -7.27
N PRO A 305 15.05 9.68 -8.49
CA PRO A 305 14.50 9.07 -9.68
C PRO A 305 15.22 7.77 -10.00
N GLU A 306 14.48 6.67 -10.01
CA GLU A 306 14.96 5.34 -10.37
C GLU A 306 14.02 4.73 -11.40
N GLN A 307 14.57 4.15 -12.48
CA GLN A 307 13.75 3.58 -13.55
C GLN A 307 12.89 2.40 -13.05
N TRP A 308 13.44 1.56 -12.19
CA TRP A 308 12.75 0.40 -11.65
C TRP A 308 11.56 0.76 -10.75
N ARG A 309 11.51 1.98 -10.18
CA ARG A 309 10.36 2.48 -9.39
C ARG A 309 9.12 2.78 -10.23
N ALA A 310 9.27 2.84 -11.55
CA ALA A 310 8.22 3.25 -12.47
C ALA A 310 7.32 2.12 -12.96
N ASP A 311 7.83 0.89 -12.96
CA ASP A 311 7.20 -0.23 -13.67
C ASP A 311 7.07 -1.50 -12.81
N ALA A 312 6.88 -2.65 -13.46
CA ALA A 312 6.66 -3.91 -12.77
C ALA A 312 7.90 -4.41 -12.01
N THR A 313 9.07 -3.78 -12.19
CA THR A 313 10.26 -4.10 -11.39
C THR A 313 9.98 -3.84 -9.92
N TYR A 314 9.54 -2.62 -9.56
CA TYR A 314 9.21 -2.31 -8.17
C TYR A 314 8.07 -3.18 -7.64
N ALA A 315 7.04 -3.41 -8.46
CA ALA A 315 5.93 -4.28 -8.10
C ALA A 315 6.40 -5.70 -7.72
N ALA A 316 7.28 -6.30 -8.52
CA ALA A 316 7.79 -7.64 -8.28
C ALA A 316 8.73 -7.71 -7.06
N VAL A 317 9.51 -6.65 -6.78
CA VAL A 317 10.32 -6.56 -5.55
C VAL A 317 9.46 -6.51 -4.30
N VAL A 318 8.37 -5.73 -4.30
CA VAL A 318 7.45 -5.67 -3.15
C VAL A 318 6.86 -7.05 -2.85
N VAL A 319 6.41 -7.78 -3.87
CA VAL A 319 5.90 -9.15 -3.69
C VAL A 319 7.00 -10.11 -3.21
N LYS A 320 8.24 -10.00 -3.74
CA LYS A 320 9.39 -10.80 -3.29
C LYS A 320 9.68 -10.58 -1.80
N VAL A 321 9.73 -9.32 -1.36
CA VAL A 321 9.96 -8.94 0.04
C VAL A 321 8.87 -9.53 0.94
N ILE A 322 7.60 -9.35 0.60
CA ILE A 322 6.47 -9.91 1.39
C ILE A 322 6.56 -11.43 1.49
N ALA A 323 6.81 -12.12 0.37
CA ALA A 323 6.94 -13.57 0.35
C ALA A 323 8.12 -14.06 1.21
N GLN A 324 9.25 -13.35 1.20
CA GLN A 324 10.41 -13.66 2.06
C GLN A 324 10.04 -13.53 3.54
N HIS A 325 9.35 -12.46 3.95
CA HIS A 325 8.96 -12.27 5.35
C HIS A 325 8.01 -13.36 5.83
N GLN A 326 7.00 -13.72 5.01
CA GLN A 326 6.09 -14.81 5.38
C GLN A 326 6.84 -16.16 5.46
N ASN A 327 7.58 -16.51 4.41
CA ASN A 327 8.16 -17.84 4.27
C ASN A 327 9.36 -18.10 5.18
N LEU A 328 10.10 -17.06 5.58
CA LEU A 328 11.40 -17.17 6.24
C LEU A 328 11.42 -16.59 7.66
N LEU A 329 10.55 -15.62 7.95
CA LEU A 329 10.45 -15.00 9.28
C LEU A 329 9.21 -15.50 10.00
N ILE A 330 8.02 -15.02 9.61
CA ILE A 330 6.77 -15.22 10.34
C ILE A 330 6.48 -16.71 10.55
N ARG A 331 6.65 -17.53 9.50
CA ARG A 331 6.42 -18.97 9.59
C ARG A 331 7.53 -19.74 10.33
N GLN A 332 8.80 -19.37 10.16
CA GLN A 332 9.93 -20.17 10.66
C GLN A 332 10.47 -19.73 12.02
N ARG A 333 10.16 -18.50 12.42
CA ARG A 333 10.62 -17.84 13.64
C ARG A 333 9.42 -17.29 14.42
N PRO A 334 8.50 -18.14 14.90
CA PRO A 334 7.35 -17.67 15.70
C PRO A 334 7.76 -17.04 17.04
N ASP A 335 9.02 -17.19 17.44
CA ASP A 335 9.63 -16.44 18.55
C ASP A 335 9.79 -14.93 18.26
N MET A 336 9.80 -14.53 16.98
CA MET A 336 9.87 -13.15 16.54
C MET A 336 8.48 -12.65 16.17
N ASN A 337 7.86 -11.85 17.03
CA ASN A 337 6.49 -11.35 16.86
C ASN A 337 6.38 -10.25 15.78
N TYR A 338 6.78 -10.55 14.53
CA TYR A 338 6.72 -9.62 13.42
C TYR A 338 5.30 -9.50 12.88
N THR A 339 4.76 -8.29 12.86
CA THR A 339 3.31 -8.08 12.66
C THR A 339 2.97 -7.00 11.64
N LEU A 340 3.92 -6.13 11.26
CA LEU A 340 3.68 -5.08 10.27
C LEU A 340 4.92 -4.83 9.41
N LEU A 341 4.69 -4.77 8.11
CA LEU A 341 5.62 -4.30 7.08
C LEU A 341 4.93 -3.17 6.31
N SER A 342 5.54 -1.99 6.23
CA SER A 342 5.01 -0.88 5.43
C SER A 342 6.00 -0.53 4.34
N ASN A 343 5.50 -0.35 3.11
CA ASN A 343 6.28 0.32 2.08
C ASN A 343 5.93 1.81 2.13
N ASP A 344 6.92 2.66 2.38
CA ASP A 344 6.71 4.09 2.57
C ASP A 344 6.64 4.80 1.21
N ASN A 345 5.54 4.56 0.49
CA ASN A 345 5.39 4.89 -0.93
C ASN A 345 4.08 5.61 -1.26
N GLY A 346 3.41 6.17 -0.24
CA GLY A 346 2.20 6.97 -0.37
C GLY A 346 2.44 8.41 -0.83
N PHE A 347 3.71 8.78 -1.10
CA PHE A 347 4.09 10.11 -1.56
C PHE A 347 3.44 10.50 -2.89
N LEU A 348 3.33 11.81 -3.10
CA LEU A 348 3.07 12.42 -4.39
C LEU A 348 4.38 12.79 -5.11
N ASP A 349 4.51 12.39 -6.37
CA ASP A 349 5.70 12.68 -7.18
C ASP A 349 5.79 14.15 -7.61
N PHE A 350 6.99 14.56 -8.04
CA PHE A 350 7.30 15.88 -8.56
C PHE A 350 7.80 15.81 -10.01
N ASN A 351 7.41 16.80 -10.81
CA ASN A 351 7.97 17.04 -12.14
C ASN A 351 9.50 17.22 -12.06
N PRO A 352 10.29 16.63 -12.97
CA PRO A 352 9.90 15.89 -14.18
C PRO A 352 9.81 14.35 -14.00
N HIS A 353 9.69 13.87 -12.77
CA HIS A 353 9.88 12.46 -12.41
C HIS A 353 8.57 11.73 -12.08
N PHE A 354 7.58 11.86 -12.95
CA PHE A 354 6.20 11.38 -12.77
C PHE A 354 6.06 9.92 -12.30
N PHE A 355 6.84 9.02 -12.87
CA PHE A 355 6.78 7.59 -12.54
C PHE A 355 7.98 7.10 -11.73
N THR A 356 9.13 7.77 -11.80
CA THR A 356 10.41 7.22 -11.35
C THR A 356 10.71 7.47 -9.86
N GLN A 357 9.81 8.12 -9.15
CA GLN A 357 9.89 8.26 -7.68
C GLN A 357 9.16 7.11 -6.98
N ARG A 358 9.42 6.90 -5.69
CA ARG A 358 8.81 5.82 -4.89
C ARG A 358 7.40 6.23 -4.46
N THR A 359 6.47 6.11 -5.40
CA THR A 359 5.06 6.46 -5.24
C THR A 359 4.16 5.29 -5.67
N LEU A 360 2.95 5.21 -5.11
CA LEU A 360 1.89 4.29 -5.56
C LEU A 360 1.13 4.84 -6.78
N VAL A 361 1.06 6.16 -6.90
CA VAL A 361 0.34 6.89 -7.94
C VAL A 361 1.31 7.82 -8.66
N ALA A 362 1.14 7.98 -9.98
CA ALA A 362 1.81 9.01 -10.77
C ALA A 362 0.87 10.22 -10.94
N ARG A 363 1.32 11.40 -10.52
CA ARG A 363 0.59 12.66 -10.49
C ARG A 363 1.04 13.59 -11.60
N PHE A 364 0.09 14.07 -12.38
CA PHE A 364 0.31 15.07 -13.42
C PHE A 364 -0.38 16.38 -13.06
N GLN A 365 0.43 17.42 -12.81
CA GLN A 365 -0.05 18.79 -12.61
C GLN A 365 -0.29 19.43 -13.98
N MET A 366 -1.54 19.44 -14.44
CA MET A 366 -1.94 19.90 -15.76
C MET A 366 -2.06 21.43 -15.81
N ASN A 367 -0.95 22.14 -15.60
CA ASN A 367 -0.93 23.61 -15.47
C ASN A 367 -1.39 24.38 -16.72
N LYS A 368 -1.54 23.70 -17.87
CA LYS A 368 -2.03 24.28 -19.13
C LYS A 368 -3.54 24.14 -19.34
N THR A 369 -4.27 23.48 -18.43
CA THR A 369 -5.74 23.48 -18.45
C THR A 369 -6.26 24.76 -17.77
N HIS A 370 -7.51 25.12 -18.06
CA HIS A 370 -8.17 26.30 -17.50
C HIS A 370 -9.52 25.90 -16.88
N PRO A 371 -9.62 25.84 -15.54
CA PRO A 371 -8.54 26.02 -14.56
C PRO A 371 -7.49 24.90 -14.62
N PRO A 372 -6.27 25.11 -14.07
CA PRO A 372 -5.29 24.04 -13.87
C PRO A 372 -5.91 22.86 -13.13
N SER A 373 -5.58 21.64 -13.54
CA SER A 373 -6.16 20.42 -12.98
C SER A 373 -5.10 19.40 -12.58
N ILE A 374 -5.45 18.45 -11.73
CA ILE A 374 -4.62 17.29 -11.39
C ILE A 374 -5.15 16.04 -12.07
N GLN A 375 -4.25 15.23 -12.60
CA GLN A 375 -4.58 13.91 -13.14
C GLN A 375 -3.69 12.86 -12.48
N THR A 376 -4.27 11.71 -12.14
CA THR A 376 -3.58 10.61 -11.49
C THR A 376 -3.66 9.34 -12.34
N VAL A 377 -2.65 8.46 -12.16
CA VAL A 377 -2.54 7.15 -12.80
C VAL A 377 -1.96 6.16 -11.79
N LYS A 378 -2.63 5.02 -11.55
CA LYS A 378 -2.11 3.97 -10.66
C LYS A 378 -0.81 3.40 -11.24
N LYS A 379 0.20 3.17 -10.43
CA LYS A 379 1.45 2.52 -10.86
C LYS A 379 1.38 1.01 -10.64
N PRO A 380 2.23 0.20 -11.31
CA PRO A 380 2.18 -1.26 -11.18
C PRO A 380 2.34 -1.77 -9.75
N VAL A 381 3.06 -1.03 -8.90
CA VAL A 381 3.19 -1.35 -7.48
C VAL A 381 1.85 -1.28 -6.74
N LEU A 382 0.97 -0.32 -7.05
CA LEU A 382 -0.38 -0.28 -6.49
C LEU A 382 -1.23 -1.43 -7.02
N SER A 383 -1.07 -1.77 -8.30
CA SER A 383 -1.75 -2.91 -8.94
C SER A 383 -1.46 -4.23 -8.22
N VAL A 384 -0.20 -4.50 -7.83
CA VAL A 384 0.13 -5.73 -7.08
C VAL A 384 -0.35 -5.72 -5.63
N MET A 385 -0.57 -4.56 -5.00
CA MET A 385 -1.26 -4.52 -3.71
C MET A 385 -2.69 -5.06 -3.83
N GLY A 386 -3.37 -4.78 -4.95
CA GLY A 386 -4.67 -5.37 -5.26
C GLY A 386 -4.62 -6.89 -5.48
N LEU A 387 -3.53 -7.41 -6.07
CA LEU A 387 -3.35 -8.87 -6.22
C LEU A 387 -3.03 -9.56 -4.89
N LEU A 388 -2.20 -8.93 -4.06
CA LEU A 388 -1.89 -9.43 -2.71
C LEU A 388 -3.13 -9.47 -1.82
N ALA A 389 -4.06 -8.52 -1.99
CA ALA A 389 -5.32 -8.50 -1.25
C ALA A 389 -6.25 -9.70 -1.55
N LEU A 390 -6.02 -10.43 -2.65
CA LEU A 390 -6.77 -11.65 -2.97
C LEU A 390 -6.22 -12.89 -2.25
N LEU A 391 -5.09 -12.80 -1.54
CA LEU A 391 -4.57 -13.90 -0.72
C LEU A 391 -5.50 -14.20 0.45
N GLY A 392 -5.81 -15.48 0.66
CA GLY A 392 -6.60 -15.97 1.78
C GLY A 392 -5.84 -15.93 3.11
N GLU A 393 -6.56 -16.16 4.19
CA GLU A 393 -6.06 -16.09 5.57
C GLU A 393 -5.19 -17.28 5.99
N MET A 394 -5.17 -18.37 5.23
CA MET A 394 -4.39 -19.57 5.56
C MET A 394 -3.31 -19.82 4.50
N GLN A 395 -2.04 -19.76 4.87
CA GLN A 395 -0.94 -20.18 3.99
C GLN A 395 -0.98 -21.70 3.78
N VAL A 396 -0.76 -22.16 2.55
CA VAL A 396 -0.72 -23.59 2.21
C VAL A 396 0.68 -24.09 1.85
N GLN A 397 0.85 -25.41 1.87
CA GLN A 397 2.10 -26.07 1.55
C GLN A 397 2.49 -25.85 0.07
N VAL A 398 3.72 -25.41 -0.13
CA VAL A 398 4.39 -25.34 -1.44
C VAL A 398 5.61 -26.25 -1.40
N ILE A 399 5.77 -27.11 -2.41
CA ILE A 399 6.91 -28.02 -2.57
C ILE A 399 7.59 -27.67 -3.90
N PRO A 400 8.82 -27.12 -3.89
CA PRO A 400 9.59 -26.94 -5.11
C PRO A 400 10.12 -28.28 -5.61
N ASP A 401 9.98 -28.55 -6.91
CA ASP A 401 10.44 -29.80 -7.58
C ASP A 401 11.50 -29.48 -8.64
N THR A 402 12.50 -28.68 -8.27
CA THR A 402 13.51 -28.14 -9.19
C THR A 402 14.81 -28.93 -9.25
N GLY A 403 14.96 -30.02 -8.47
CA GLY A 403 16.24 -30.71 -8.31
C GLY A 403 17.38 -29.83 -7.75
N ARG A 404 17.02 -28.60 -7.36
CA ARG A 404 17.79 -27.59 -6.61
C ARG A 404 16.80 -26.95 -5.65
N ASP A 405 17.22 -26.58 -4.46
CA ASP A 405 16.36 -25.82 -3.56
C ASP A 405 16.08 -24.45 -4.20
N VAL A 406 14.81 -24.12 -4.46
CA VAL A 406 14.40 -22.71 -4.63
C VAL A 406 14.75 -22.04 -3.30
N ASN A 407 15.85 -21.31 -3.30
CA ASN A 407 16.40 -20.71 -2.10
C ASN A 407 15.81 -19.33 -1.85
N ASN A 408 16.08 -18.79 -0.67
CA ASN A 408 15.53 -17.55 -0.15
C ASN A 408 15.80 -16.30 -1.01
N ASP A 409 16.78 -16.37 -1.92
CA ASP A 409 17.17 -15.29 -2.83
C ASP A 409 16.98 -15.65 -4.31
N SER A 410 16.17 -16.68 -4.60
CA SER A 410 15.81 -17.00 -5.98
C SER A 410 14.98 -15.87 -6.61
N ASP A 411 15.23 -15.60 -7.89
CA ASP A 411 14.46 -14.62 -8.65
C ASP A 411 12.98 -15.02 -8.72
N VAL A 412 12.71 -16.31 -8.92
CA VAL A 412 11.34 -16.86 -8.94
C VAL A 412 10.98 -17.42 -7.58
N GLY A 413 9.88 -16.93 -7.02
CA GLY A 413 9.30 -17.45 -5.79
C GLY A 413 7.77 -17.37 -5.81
N ILE A 414 7.18 -17.86 -4.73
CA ILE A 414 5.75 -18.16 -4.67
C ILE A 414 5.22 -17.98 -3.24
N LEU A 415 4.01 -17.47 -3.14
CA LEU A 415 3.20 -17.47 -1.93
C LEU A 415 1.81 -17.99 -2.31
N ALA A 416 1.28 -18.93 -1.51
CA ALA A 416 0.01 -19.58 -1.78
C ALA A 416 -0.83 -19.62 -0.51
N SER A 417 -2.13 -19.38 -0.67
CA SER A 417 -3.08 -19.33 0.43
C SER A 417 -4.45 -19.83 0.00
N VAL A 418 -5.27 -20.15 1.00
CA VAL A 418 -6.69 -20.47 0.82
C VAL A 418 -7.55 -19.64 1.75
N HIS A 419 -8.77 -19.40 1.28
CA HIS A 419 -9.86 -18.91 2.09
C HIS A 419 -10.87 -20.04 2.30
N HIS A 420 -11.28 -20.23 3.55
CA HIS A 420 -12.39 -21.13 3.88
C HIS A 420 -13.67 -20.33 4.12
N PRO A 421 -14.80 -20.70 3.48
CA PRO A 421 -16.02 -19.91 3.56
C PRO A 421 -16.51 -19.80 5.00
N SER A 422 -16.83 -18.58 5.41
CA SER A 422 -17.33 -18.27 6.75
C SER A 422 -18.84 -18.09 6.74
N ARG A 423 -19.53 -18.57 7.78
CA ARG A 423 -20.97 -18.31 7.96
C ARG A 423 -21.29 -16.81 8.05
N ALA A 424 -20.33 -15.99 8.50
CA ALA A 424 -20.49 -14.54 8.61
C ALA A 424 -20.65 -13.86 7.24
N ASN A 425 -20.04 -14.42 6.20
CA ASN A 425 -20.11 -13.91 4.83
C ASN A 425 -21.28 -14.51 4.03
N GLY A 426 -22.18 -15.27 4.67
CA GLY A 426 -23.44 -15.69 4.06
C GLY A 426 -23.31 -16.45 2.75
N SER A 427 -24.23 -16.20 1.82
CA SER A 427 -24.38 -16.98 0.57
C SER A 427 -23.40 -16.59 -0.53
N TYR A 428 -22.75 -15.43 -0.43
CA TYR A 428 -21.80 -14.90 -1.44
C TYR A 428 -20.35 -15.34 -1.18
N ASP A 429 -20.11 -16.08 -0.10
CA ASP A 429 -18.80 -16.65 0.21
C ASP A 429 -18.63 -18.07 -0.35
N SER A 430 -17.39 -18.42 -0.66
CA SER A 430 -17.02 -19.73 -1.18
C SER A 430 -15.54 -20.01 -0.97
N TRP A 431 -15.15 -21.28 -1.10
CA TRP A 431 -13.74 -21.64 -1.05
C TRP A 431 -12.95 -20.95 -2.17
N GLN A 432 -11.79 -20.42 -1.81
CA GLN A 432 -10.85 -19.77 -2.73
C GLN A 432 -9.44 -20.30 -2.50
N GLY A 433 -8.66 -20.43 -3.57
CA GLY A 433 -7.22 -20.66 -3.54
C GLY A 433 -6.50 -19.59 -4.35
N SER A 434 -5.54 -18.90 -3.73
CA SER A 434 -4.80 -17.80 -4.33
C SER A 434 -3.30 -18.10 -4.34
N ILE A 435 -2.72 -18.17 -5.53
CA ILE A 435 -1.30 -18.51 -5.74
C ILE A 435 -0.62 -17.37 -6.48
N ILE A 436 0.19 -16.58 -5.79
CA ILE A 436 0.97 -15.49 -6.37
C ILE A 436 2.42 -15.93 -6.60
N ILE A 437 2.90 -15.72 -7.83
CA ILE A 437 4.26 -16.08 -8.26
C ILE A 437 4.92 -14.80 -8.77
N TYR A 438 6.12 -14.51 -8.27
CA TYR A 438 6.94 -13.41 -8.74
C TYR A 438 8.17 -13.93 -9.49
N ASN A 439 8.69 -13.13 -10.41
CA ASN A 439 10.01 -13.26 -11.00
C ASN A 439 10.70 -11.89 -10.88
N SER A 440 11.66 -11.77 -9.97
CA SER A 440 12.23 -10.50 -9.53
C SER A 440 13.71 -10.65 -9.14
N ASN A 441 14.58 -9.95 -9.86
CA ASN A 441 15.99 -9.79 -9.48
C ASN A 441 16.22 -8.43 -8.80
N ASP A 442 15.45 -8.21 -7.73
CA ASP A 442 15.46 -6.99 -6.93
C ASP A 442 15.37 -5.71 -7.79
N THR A 443 16.19 -4.68 -7.53
CA THR A 443 16.14 -3.41 -8.28
C THR A 443 16.88 -3.45 -9.62
N SER A 444 17.31 -4.64 -10.06
CA SER A 444 18.05 -4.79 -11.31
C SER A 444 17.15 -4.64 -12.54
N ASN A 445 17.66 -4.01 -13.60
CA ASN A 445 16.97 -3.91 -14.89
C ASN A 445 17.14 -5.17 -15.76
N LEU A 446 17.56 -6.31 -15.18
CA LEU A 446 17.70 -7.55 -15.94
C LEU A 446 16.34 -7.99 -16.50
N ALA A 447 16.28 -8.11 -17.82
CA ALA A 447 15.15 -8.65 -18.53
C ALA A 447 15.39 -10.12 -18.87
N GLY A 448 14.36 -10.94 -18.74
CA GLY A 448 14.43 -12.37 -19.03
C GLY A 448 13.06 -13.02 -18.97
N MET A 449 13.01 -14.32 -19.23
CA MET A 449 11.84 -15.15 -19.00
C MET A 449 12.29 -16.45 -18.39
N ASP A 450 11.65 -16.85 -17.29
CA ASP A 450 11.86 -18.14 -16.65
C ASP A 450 10.61 -18.99 -16.83
N SER A 451 10.82 -20.28 -17.08
CA SER A 451 9.74 -21.24 -17.32
C SER A 451 9.25 -21.80 -16.00
N VAL A 452 7.95 -21.77 -15.78
CA VAL A 452 7.32 -22.24 -14.55
C VAL A 452 6.30 -23.33 -14.88
N LYS A 453 6.42 -24.48 -14.20
CA LYS A 453 5.39 -25.51 -14.13
C LYS A 453 4.75 -25.45 -12.74
N LEU A 454 3.49 -25.06 -12.69
CA LEU A 454 2.69 -25.01 -11.47
C LEU A 454 1.72 -26.18 -11.46
N THR A 455 1.77 -27.00 -10.41
CA THR A 455 0.77 -28.04 -10.14
C THR A 455 -0.03 -27.61 -8.92
N ILE A 456 -1.33 -27.36 -9.10
CA ILE A 456 -2.26 -27.07 -8.00
C ILE A 456 -3.02 -28.37 -7.72
N LYS A 457 -2.95 -28.86 -6.48
CA LYS A 457 -3.55 -30.12 -6.03
C LYS A 457 -4.33 -29.90 -4.74
N GLY A 458 -5.37 -30.70 -4.52
CA GLY A 458 -6.18 -30.66 -3.29
C GLY A 458 -7.41 -29.75 -3.42
N VAL A 459 -7.74 -29.30 -4.63
CA VAL A 459 -8.90 -28.44 -4.87
C VAL A 459 -10.19 -29.22 -4.59
N PRO A 460 -11.16 -28.66 -3.83
CA PRO A 460 -12.40 -29.35 -3.48
C PRO A 460 -13.15 -29.90 -4.70
N THR A 461 -13.54 -31.18 -4.64
CA THR A 461 -14.25 -31.88 -5.72
C THR A 461 -15.77 -31.92 -5.54
N THR A 462 -16.27 -31.47 -4.38
CA THR A 462 -17.69 -31.50 -4.03
C THR A 462 -18.52 -30.46 -4.78
N THR A 463 -17.89 -29.51 -5.46
CA THR A 463 -18.55 -28.45 -6.25
C THR A 463 -18.31 -28.64 -7.74
N GLN A 464 -19.37 -28.78 -8.54
CA GLN A 464 -19.27 -29.01 -10.00
C GLN A 464 -18.84 -27.77 -10.82
N ASN A 465 -18.51 -26.65 -10.18
CA ASN A 465 -18.27 -25.38 -10.87
C ASN A 465 -17.11 -24.60 -10.24
N VAL A 466 -15.92 -25.18 -10.33
CA VAL A 466 -14.67 -24.52 -9.95
C VAL A 466 -14.13 -23.79 -11.17
N VAL A 467 -13.77 -22.52 -11.01
CA VAL A 467 -13.16 -21.71 -12.06
C VAL A 467 -11.83 -21.15 -11.58
N TYR A 468 -10.94 -20.84 -12.52
CA TYR A 468 -9.75 -20.06 -12.24
C TYR A 468 -9.67 -18.83 -13.15
N VAL A 469 -8.99 -17.81 -12.63
CA VAL A 469 -8.61 -16.59 -13.33
C VAL A 469 -7.12 -16.37 -13.15
N VAL A 470 -6.45 -15.88 -14.19
CA VAL A 470 -5.02 -15.54 -14.13
C VAL A 470 -4.83 -14.05 -14.37
N TYR A 471 -4.23 -13.36 -13.40
CA TYR A 471 -3.83 -11.96 -13.51
C TYR A 471 -2.32 -11.84 -13.72
N LEU A 472 -1.90 -10.83 -14.49
CA LEU A 472 -0.51 -10.54 -14.79
C LEU A 472 -0.20 -9.05 -14.64
N VAL A 473 0.91 -8.77 -13.96
CA VAL A 473 1.59 -7.46 -13.96
C VAL A 473 3.03 -7.69 -14.38
N ASN A 474 3.44 -7.11 -15.51
CA ASN A 474 4.82 -7.11 -15.97
C ASN A 474 5.11 -5.88 -16.84
N ASN A 475 6.29 -5.81 -17.44
CA ASN A 475 6.63 -4.64 -18.25
C ASN A 475 5.85 -4.55 -19.58
N THR A 476 5.02 -5.54 -19.93
CA THR A 476 4.12 -5.51 -21.09
C THR A 476 2.63 -5.37 -20.76
N HIS A 477 2.19 -5.79 -19.57
CA HIS A 477 0.80 -5.81 -19.09
C HIS A 477 0.69 -5.13 -17.72
N GLY A 478 -0.32 -4.29 -17.51
CA GLY A 478 -0.48 -3.57 -16.25
C GLY A 478 0.65 -2.56 -16.00
N ASN A 479 1.16 -1.91 -17.06
CA ASN A 479 2.28 -0.96 -16.99
C ASN A 479 1.99 0.35 -17.75
N PRO A 480 1.43 1.37 -17.08
CA PRO A 480 1.13 2.67 -17.70
C PRO A 480 2.39 3.45 -18.11
N TYR A 481 3.50 3.25 -17.40
CA TYR A 481 4.78 3.92 -17.68
C TYR A 481 5.30 3.60 -19.08
N ARG A 482 5.09 2.37 -19.56
CA ARG A 482 5.43 1.95 -20.92
C ARG A 482 4.73 2.82 -21.97
N LEU A 483 3.42 3.03 -21.84
CA LEU A 483 2.66 3.84 -22.80
C LEU A 483 3.03 5.31 -22.72
N TRP A 484 3.18 5.87 -21.51
CA TRP A 484 3.64 7.25 -21.34
C TRP A 484 5.01 7.49 -22.02
N LYS A 485 5.95 6.53 -21.90
CA LYS A 485 7.21 6.55 -22.64
C LYS A 485 7.01 6.50 -24.16
N MET A 486 6.15 5.62 -24.66
CA MET A 486 5.87 5.50 -26.09
C MET A 486 5.27 6.78 -26.68
N PHE A 487 4.49 7.53 -25.90
CA PHE A 487 3.98 8.85 -26.29
C PHE A 487 5.03 9.98 -26.23
N GLY A 488 6.30 9.66 -25.96
CA GLY A 488 7.38 10.65 -25.90
C GLY A 488 7.50 11.35 -24.55
N LYS A 489 7.00 10.75 -23.46
CA LYS A 489 7.05 11.28 -22.09
C LYS A 489 6.45 12.69 -21.96
N PRO A 490 5.21 12.92 -22.44
CA PRO A 490 4.62 14.25 -22.40
C PRO A 490 4.45 14.73 -20.96
N VAL A 491 4.89 15.96 -20.68
CA VAL A 491 4.66 16.66 -19.40
C VAL A 491 3.17 16.90 -19.17
N TYR A 492 2.44 17.20 -20.26
CA TYR A 492 1.00 17.38 -20.27
C TYR A 492 0.39 16.36 -21.24
N PRO A 493 0.17 15.10 -20.82
CA PRO A 493 -0.50 14.13 -21.68
C PRO A 493 -1.86 14.64 -22.13
N THR A 494 -2.22 14.39 -23.38
CA THR A 494 -3.56 14.71 -23.88
C THR A 494 -4.59 13.79 -23.22
N ARG A 495 -5.85 14.17 -23.31
CA ARG A 495 -6.96 13.36 -22.78
C ARG A 495 -7.00 11.96 -23.35
N LYS A 496 -6.84 11.85 -24.68
CA LYS A 496 -6.71 10.57 -25.38
C LYS A 496 -5.51 9.75 -24.88
N GLN A 497 -4.38 10.41 -24.61
CA GLN A 497 -3.22 9.72 -24.02
C GLN A 497 -3.52 9.20 -22.62
N PHE A 498 -4.19 9.98 -21.76
CA PHE A 498 -4.59 9.50 -20.43
C PHE A 498 -5.56 8.32 -20.50
N LEU A 499 -6.56 8.35 -21.38
CA LEU A 499 -7.48 7.23 -21.58
C LEU A 499 -6.73 5.95 -21.95
N GLU A 500 -5.78 6.01 -22.88
CA GLU A 500 -4.96 4.85 -23.24
C GLU A 500 -4.01 4.42 -22.12
N ILE A 501 -3.37 5.35 -21.41
CA ILE A 501 -2.49 5.04 -20.27
C ILE A 501 -3.27 4.32 -19.15
N ARG A 502 -4.49 4.78 -18.85
CA ARG A 502 -5.33 4.24 -17.76
C ARG A 502 -5.88 2.85 -18.02
N LYS A 503 -6.06 2.44 -19.29
CA LYS A 503 -6.39 1.05 -19.64
C LYS A 503 -5.37 0.02 -19.15
N HIS A 504 -4.17 0.47 -18.78
CA HIS A 504 -3.07 -0.39 -18.30
C HIS A 504 -2.70 -0.15 -16.83
N GLN A 505 -3.52 0.55 -16.04
CA GLN A 505 -3.19 0.90 -14.64
C GLN A 505 -3.61 -0.15 -13.61
N ASP A 506 -4.43 -1.11 -14.01
CA ASP A 506 -4.90 -2.23 -13.18
C ASP A 506 -4.20 -3.54 -13.59
N PRO A 507 -4.17 -4.58 -12.72
CA PRO A 507 -3.70 -5.90 -13.09
C PRO A 507 -4.50 -6.47 -14.27
N VAL A 508 -3.81 -7.03 -15.26
CA VAL A 508 -4.48 -7.52 -16.47
C VAL A 508 -4.90 -8.96 -16.27
N ARG A 509 -6.19 -9.25 -16.40
CA ARG A 509 -6.71 -10.60 -16.55
C ARG A 509 -6.29 -11.16 -17.91
N ILE A 510 -5.38 -12.12 -17.93
CA ILE A 510 -4.86 -12.74 -19.16
C ILE A 510 -5.57 -14.04 -19.51
N GLU A 511 -6.23 -14.67 -18.54
CA GLU A 511 -6.95 -15.94 -18.74
C GLU A 511 -8.11 -16.07 -17.75
N GLY A 512 -9.15 -16.78 -18.17
CA GLY A 512 -10.32 -17.12 -17.38
C GLY A 512 -11.32 -15.96 -17.19
N PRO A 513 -12.46 -16.17 -16.50
CA PRO A 513 -12.86 -17.40 -15.82
C PRO A 513 -12.90 -18.61 -16.75
N ALA A 514 -12.11 -19.63 -16.41
CA ALA A 514 -12.05 -20.90 -17.13
C ALA A 514 -12.29 -22.04 -16.14
N LEU A 515 -12.82 -23.17 -16.61
CA LEU A 515 -13.11 -24.31 -15.75
C LEU A 515 -11.81 -24.90 -15.18
N PHE A 516 -11.78 -25.11 -13.88
CA PHE A 516 -10.72 -25.84 -13.20
C PHE A 516 -11.12 -27.31 -13.05
N THR A 517 -10.30 -28.22 -13.55
CA THR A 517 -10.50 -29.67 -13.42
C THR A 517 -10.00 -30.14 -12.04
N ALA A 518 -10.88 -30.16 -11.04
CA ALA A 518 -10.57 -30.70 -9.71
C ALA A 518 -10.31 -32.23 -9.77
N PRO A 519 -9.47 -32.81 -8.88
CA PRO A 519 -8.81 -32.17 -7.72
C PRO A 519 -7.46 -31.52 -8.04
N GLN A 520 -6.98 -31.60 -9.28
CA GLN A 520 -5.65 -31.09 -9.65
C GLN A 520 -5.58 -30.59 -11.09
N MET A 521 -4.80 -29.54 -11.30
CA MET A 521 -4.50 -29.00 -12.63
C MET A 521 -3.04 -28.57 -12.71
N ILE A 522 -2.46 -28.70 -13.90
CA ILE A 522 -1.08 -28.35 -14.19
C ILE A 522 -1.07 -27.19 -15.18
N PHE A 523 -0.33 -26.14 -14.86
CA PHE A 523 -0.08 -24.99 -15.70
C PHE A 523 1.40 -24.97 -16.09
N THR A 524 1.69 -24.63 -17.34
CA THR A 524 3.06 -24.39 -17.81
C THR A 524 3.08 -23.07 -18.55
N PHE A 525 3.91 -22.14 -18.09
CA PHE A 525 3.98 -20.79 -18.62
C PHE A 525 5.40 -20.23 -18.50
N ASN A 526 5.64 -19.11 -19.17
CA ASN A 526 6.87 -18.34 -18.99
C ASN A 526 6.53 -17.03 -18.28
N LEU A 527 7.22 -16.74 -17.19
CA LEU A 527 7.06 -15.48 -16.45
C LEU A 527 8.25 -14.58 -16.75
N SER A 528 7.96 -13.38 -17.27
CA SER A 528 8.98 -12.37 -17.52
C SER A 528 9.64 -11.90 -16.22
N LYS A 529 10.89 -11.49 -16.33
CA LYS A 529 11.65 -10.78 -15.29
C LYS A 529 11.73 -9.29 -15.69
N PRO A 530 11.16 -8.36 -14.92
CA PRO A 530 10.26 -8.60 -13.80
C PRO A 530 8.87 -9.09 -14.23
N GLY A 531 8.15 -9.72 -13.31
CA GLY A 531 6.76 -10.13 -13.52
C GLY A 531 6.11 -10.72 -12.28
N VAL A 532 4.81 -10.49 -12.12
CA VAL A 532 3.97 -11.06 -11.04
C VAL A 532 2.73 -11.66 -11.69
N MET A 533 2.44 -12.91 -11.36
CA MET A 533 1.28 -13.64 -11.85
C MET A 533 0.50 -14.21 -10.67
N LEU A 534 -0.82 -13.99 -10.66
CA LEU A 534 -1.74 -14.55 -9.65
C LEU A 534 -2.67 -15.54 -10.34
N PHE A 535 -2.72 -16.78 -9.84
CA PHE A 535 -3.78 -17.74 -10.11
C PHE A 535 -4.80 -17.66 -8.98
N HIS A 536 -6.03 -17.30 -9.30
CA HIS A 536 -7.13 -17.25 -8.35
C HIS A 536 -8.17 -18.31 -8.73
N VAL A 537 -8.31 -19.33 -7.90
CA VAL A 537 -9.20 -20.49 -8.10
C VAL A 537 -10.36 -20.36 -7.13
N CYS A 538 -11.59 -20.32 -7.64
CA CYS A 538 -12.79 -20.17 -6.83
C CYS A 538 -13.80 -21.29 -7.08
N THR A 539 -14.46 -21.71 -6.01
CA THR A 539 -15.71 -22.47 -6.11
C THR A 539 -16.90 -21.51 -6.24
N LYS A 540 -17.96 -21.91 -6.94
CA LYS A 540 -19.15 -21.05 -7.11
C LYS A 540 -19.88 -20.82 -5.79
N PRO A 541 -20.04 -19.56 -5.33
CA PRO A 541 -20.92 -19.23 -4.21
C PRO A 541 -22.38 -19.57 -4.51
N THR A 542 -23.21 -19.66 -3.47
CA THR A 542 -24.63 -19.96 -3.63
C THR A 542 -25.48 -18.75 -4.04
N GLY A 543 -25.05 -17.54 -3.67
CA GLY A 543 -25.68 -16.28 -4.02
C GLY A 543 -24.79 -15.40 -4.90
N SER A 544 -25.40 -14.40 -5.53
CA SER A 544 -24.70 -13.35 -6.27
C SER A 544 -23.89 -12.43 -5.34
N PRO A 545 -22.94 -11.64 -5.86
CA PRO A 545 -22.28 -10.59 -5.10
C PRO A 545 -23.29 -9.67 -4.39
N PRO A 546 -22.99 -9.19 -3.19
CA PRO A 546 -23.86 -8.25 -2.49
C PRO A 546 -23.88 -6.89 -3.18
N GLN A 547 -24.91 -6.09 -2.85
CA GLN A 547 -25.06 -4.73 -3.36
C GLN A 547 -23.87 -3.86 -2.93
N VAL A 548 -23.28 -3.14 -3.89
CA VAL A 548 -22.26 -2.12 -3.62
C VAL A 548 -22.84 -1.00 -2.76
N GLN A 549 -22.12 -0.60 -1.71
CA GLN A 549 -22.54 0.44 -0.76
C GLN A 549 -21.67 1.69 -0.86
N ALA A 550 -22.19 2.80 -0.30
CA ALA A 550 -21.46 4.06 -0.13
C ALA A 550 -20.74 4.59 -1.38
N LEU A 551 -21.38 4.49 -2.55
CA LEU A 551 -20.89 5.13 -3.78
C LEU A 551 -20.70 6.63 -3.56
N LYS A 552 -19.53 7.14 -3.91
CA LYS A 552 -19.12 8.54 -3.78
C LYS A 552 -18.53 9.02 -5.10
N LEU A 553 -18.75 10.30 -5.40
CA LEU A 553 -18.33 10.96 -6.63
C LEU A 553 -17.42 12.14 -6.29
N HIS A 554 -16.18 12.10 -6.76
CA HIS A 554 -15.23 13.21 -6.65
C HIS A 554 -15.04 13.88 -8.01
N ALA A 555 -15.52 15.12 -8.13
CA ALA A 555 -15.41 15.89 -9.37
C ALA A 555 -13.99 16.44 -9.53
N VAL A 556 -13.19 15.84 -10.43
CA VAL A 556 -11.80 16.21 -10.66
C VAL A 556 -11.70 17.40 -11.63
N THR A 557 -12.46 17.36 -12.72
CA THR A 557 -12.65 18.47 -13.65
C THR A 557 -14.09 18.48 -14.16
N GLN A 558 -14.47 19.43 -15.01
CA GLN A 558 -15.78 19.39 -15.69
C GLN A 558 -15.98 18.13 -16.54
N SER A 559 -14.91 17.47 -16.96
CA SER A 559 -14.96 16.29 -17.82
C SER A 559 -14.49 15.01 -17.13
N ASP A 560 -14.02 15.10 -15.89
CA ASP A 560 -13.41 13.99 -15.14
C ASP A 560 -14.09 13.78 -13.78
N VAL A 561 -14.52 12.54 -13.51
CA VAL A 561 -15.12 12.15 -12.23
C VAL A 561 -14.42 10.90 -11.71
N LEU A 562 -13.86 10.99 -10.51
CA LEU A 562 -13.32 9.84 -9.79
C LEU A 562 -14.42 9.26 -8.90
N LEU A 563 -14.91 8.07 -9.27
CA LEU A 563 -15.87 7.32 -8.48
C LEU A 563 -15.13 6.39 -7.52
N HIS A 564 -15.66 6.22 -6.31
CA HIS A 564 -15.20 5.21 -5.36
C HIS A 564 -16.34 4.72 -4.47
N TRP A 565 -16.20 3.53 -3.89
CA TRP A 565 -17.26 2.89 -3.09
C TRP A 565 -16.67 1.92 -2.06
N ASP A 566 -17.51 1.45 -1.14
CA ASP A 566 -17.13 0.44 -0.15
C ASP A 566 -17.03 -0.93 -0.83
N ASP A 567 -16.01 -1.70 -0.45
CA ASP A 567 -15.74 -3.00 -1.05
C ASP A 567 -16.81 -4.04 -0.71
N VAL A 568 -16.97 -5.04 -1.58
CA VAL A 568 -17.85 -6.18 -1.33
C VAL A 568 -17.04 -7.34 -0.74
N PRO A 569 -17.60 -8.14 0.20
CA PRO A 569 -16.85 -9.24 0.82
C PRO A 569 -16.40 -10.36 -0.12
N SER A 570 -17.08 -10.56 -1.25
CA SER A 570 -16.73 -11.60 -2.23
C SER A 570 -15.42 -11.24 -2.93
N ARG A 571 -14.45 -12.17 -2.97
CA ARG A 571 -13.17 -11.98 -3.69
C ARG A 571 -13.19 -12.51 -5.12
N CYS A 572 -14.14 -13.38 -5.47
CA CYS A 572 -14.27 -14.01 -6.78
C CYS A 572 -14.98 -13.07 -7.79
N LEU A 573 -14.51 -11.83 -7.88
CA LEU A 573 -15.09 -10.78 -8.71
C LEU A 573 -14.37 -10.68 -10.04
N LEU A 574 -15.15 -10.78 -11.11
CA LEU A 574 -14.69 -10.49 -12.46
C LEU A 574 -14.40 -9.00 -12.60
N THR A 575 -15.38 -8.16 -12.27
CA THR A 575 -15.25 -6.70 -12.36
C THR A 575 -16.38 -5.95 -11.63
N TYR A 576 -16.34 -4.62 -11.70
CA TYR A 576 -17.43 -3.72 -11.38
C TYR A 576 -17.97 -3.06 -12.66
N GLN A 577 -19.28 -3.14 -12.86
CA GLN A 577 -19.96 -2.40 -13.91
C GLN A 577 -20.34 -1.02 -13.40
N VAL A 578 -19.81 0.01 -14.03
CA VAL A 578 -20.09 1.41 -13.70
C VAL A 578 -20.98 1.97 -14.79
N GLU A 579 -22.09 2.57 -14.39
CA GLU A 579 -23.07 3.13 -15.32
C GLU A 579 -23.43 4.57 -15.01
N LEU A 580 -23.81 5.30 -16.05
CA LEU A 580 -24.24 6.69 -16.00
C LEU A 580 -25.59 6.86 -16.72
N SER A 581 -26.49 7.64 -16.12
CA SER A 581 -27.71 8.13 -16.75
C SER A 581 -27.84 9.65 -16.62
N ALA A 582 -28.52 10.30 -17.57
CA ALA A 582 -28.82 11.73 -17.47
C ALA A 582 -29.87 12.06 -16.39
N THR A 583 -30.72 11.10 -16.02
CA THR A 583 -31.79 11.26 -15.01
C THR A 583 -31.84 10.02 -14.12
N GLU A 584 -32.29 10.15 -12.88
CA GLU A 584 -32.34 9.05 -11.90
C GLU A 584 -33.11 7.81 -12.42
N GLN A 585 -34.24 8.02 -13.11
CA GLN A 585 -35.06 6.94 -13.67
C GLN A 585 -34.80 6.74 -15.19
N GLY A 586 -33.69 7.27 -15.70
CA GLY A 586 -33.35 7.24 -17.12
C GLY A 586 -32.73 5.92 -17.57
N GLN A 587 -32.36 5.87 -18.85
CA GLN A 587 -31.52 4.79 -19.36
C GLN A 587 -30.10 4.95 -18.81
N TYR A 588 -29.60 3.92 -18.13
CA TYR A 588 -28.21 3.83 -17.70
C TYR A 588 -27.36 3.19 -18.80
N LEU A 589 -26.21 3.78 -19.07
CA LEU A 589 -25.22 3.29 -20.03
C LEU A 589 -23.95 2.91 -19.27
N GLN A 590 -23.40 1.73 -19.56
CA GLN A 590 -22.12 1.32 -19.01
C GLN A 590 -21.01 2.21 -19.55
N ILE A 591 -20.23 2.78 -18.63
CA ILE A 591 -19.08 3.65 -18.93
C ILE A 591 -17.75 2.96 -18.66
N SER A 592 -17.72 1.91 -17.83
CA SER A 592 -16.51 1.09 -17.65
C SER A 592 -16.21 0.25 -18.90
N ASP A 593 -14.98 0.35 -19.38
CA ASP A 593 -14.50 -0.24 -20.65
C ASP A 593 -13.40 -1.29 -20.49
N VAL A 594 -12.96 -1.53 -19.26
CA VAL A 594 -11.98 -2.56 -18.87
C VAL A 594 -12.47 -3.29 -17.63
N ASP A 595 -12.03 -4.54 -17.45
CA ASP A 595 -12.20 -5.23 -16.18
C ASP A 595 -11.15 -4.74 -15.17
N PHE A 596 -11.60 -4.46 -13.96
CA PHE A 596 -10.76 -4.09 -12.83
C PHE A 596 -11.37 -4.63 -11.53
N ILE A 597 -10.51 -4.79 -10.51
CA ILE A 597 -10.88 -5.31 -9.18
C ILE A 597 -10.83 -4.25 -8.08
N PHE A 598 -10.42 -3.03 -8.41
CA PHE A 598 -10.35 -1.90 -7.47
C PHE A 598 -11.74 -1.29 -7.25
N THR A 599 -11.97 -0.72 -6.07
CA THR A 599 -13.24 -0.03 -5.74
C THR A 599 -13.23 1.44 -6.16
N SER A 600 -12.52 1.76 -7.24
CA SER A 600 -12.49 3.08 -7.84
C SER A 600 -12.43 3.03 -9.36
N TYR A 601 -13.05 4.02 -10.00
CA TYR A 601 -13.04 4.19 -11.45
C TYR A 601 -13.01 5.67 -11.83
N LEU A 602 -12.06 6.08 -12.68
CA LEU A 602 -11.95 7.45 -13.16
C LEU A 602 -12.57 7.56 -14.55
N TYR A 603 -13.77 8.15 -14.61
CA TYR A 603 -14.46 8.41 -15.86
C TYR A 603 -14.02 9.74 -16.48
N SER A 604 -13.65 9.70 -17.76
CA SER A 604 -13.15 10.84 -18.53
C SER A 604 -13.81 10.92 -19.91
N ILE A 605 -14.47 12.03 -20.24
CA ILE A 605 -15.12 12.22 -21.56
C ILE A 605 -14.15 12.77 -22.60
N ASP A 606 -13.89 12.10 -23.73
CA ASP A 606 -13.10 12.69 -24.81
C ASP A 606 -13.87 13.80 -25.56
N THR A 607 -13.54 15.06 -25.30
CA THR A 607 -14.13 16.23 -25.97
C THR A 607 -13.50 16.52 -27.34
N GLY A 608 -12.52 15.72 -27.78
CA GLY A 608 -11.72 15.96 -28.99
C GLY A 608 -12.40 15.67 -30.32
N ASN A 609 -13.55 15.00 -30.32
CA ASN A 609 -14.38 14.79 -31.50
C ASN A 609 -15.69 15.58 -31.37
N GLN A 610 -15.92 16.52 -32.29
CA GLN A 610 -17.16 17.31 -32.42
C GLN A 610 -18.38 16.46 -32.87
N MET A 611 -18.66 15.30 -32.26
CA MET A 611 -19.80 14.45 -32.64
C MET A 611 -20.68 13.94 -31.49
N SER A 612 -20.57 14.48 -30.28
CA SER A 612 -21.66 14.32 -29.31
C SER A 612 -21.76 15.50 -28.35
N SER A 613 -22.61 16.47 -28.70
CA SER A 613 -23.04 17.54 -27.79
C SER A 613 -23.84 17.05 -26.57
N ASN A 614 -24.00 15.74 -26.38
CA ASN A 614 -24.86 15.11 -25.38
C ASN A 614 -24.11 14.27 -24.32
N VAL A 615 -22.78 14.19 -24.37
CA VAL A 615 -22.00 13.41 -23.37
C VAL A 615 -21.54 14.36 -22.26
N SER A 616 -22.01 14.09 -21.05
CA SER A 616 -21.82 14.90 -19.84
C SER A 616 -21.35 14.01 -18.69
N THR A 617 -20.53 14.54 -17.80
CA THR A 617 -20.20 13.90 -16.52
C THR A 617 -21.30 14.12 -15.49
N LYS A 618 -22.18 15.11 -15.71
CA LYS A 618 -23.34 15.33 -14.87
C LYS A 618 -24.41 14.29 -15.14
N GLY A 619 -25.03 13.81 -14.07
CA GLY A 619 -26.03 12.77 -14.12
C GLY A 619 -25.98 11.86 -12.91
N TRP A 620 -26.59 10.70 -13.05
CA TRP A 620 -26.77 9.71 -12.00
C TRP A 620 -25.88 8.51 -12.25
N TYR A 621 -25.04 8.19 -11.28
CA TYR A 621 -24.10 7.08 -11.34
C TYR A 621 -24.56 5.92 -10.47
N ARG A 622 -24.32 4.69 -10.93
CA ARG A 622 -24.51 3.49 -10.13
C ARG A 622 -23.46 2.45 -10.46
N VAL A 623 -23.15 1.58 -9.51
CA VAL A 623 -22.12 0.54 -9.64
C VAL A 623 -22.68 -0.80 -9.16
N ARG A 624 -22.30 -1.90 -9.81
CA ARG A 624 -22.53 -3.26 -9.29
C ARG A 624 -21.31 -4.15 -9.49
N ALA A 625 -21.12 -5.10 -8.58
CA ALA A 625 -20.12 -6.15 -8.74
C ALA A 625 -20.63 -7.26 -9.68
N VAL A 626 -19.71 -7.90 -10.40
CA VAL A 626 -19.98 -9.06 -11.25
C VAL A 626 -18.98 -10.15 -10.89
N ASP A 627 -19.45 -11.36 -10.59
CA ASP A 627 -18.58 -12.49 -10.21
C ASP A 627 -17.96 -13.24 -11.40
N TYR A 628 -17.10 -14.22 -11.11
CA TYR A 628 -16.48 -15.08 -12.13
C TYR A 628 -17.46 -15.96 -12.93
N TRP A 629 -18.72 -16.09 -12.51
CA TRP A 629 -19.78 -16.80 -13.23
C TRP A 629 -20.71 -15.84 -13.97
N ASN A 630 -20.29 -14.59 -14.13
CA ASN A 630 -21.04 -13.52 -14.78
C ASN A 630 -22.41 -13.27 -14.12
N GLN A 631 -22.51 -13.52 -12.81
CA GLN A 631 -23.68 -13.18 -12.02
C GLN A 631 -23.51 -11.75 -11.48
N PRO A 632 -24.38 -10.82 -11.88
CA PRO A 632 -24.36 -9.47 -11.33
C PRO A 632 -24.97 -9.46 -9.93
N GLY A 633 -24.36 -8.68 -9.03
CA GLY A 633 -25.03 -8.20 -7.82
C GLY A 633 -26.02 -7.07 -8.13
N ASP A 634 -26.73 -6.61 -7.09
CA ASP A 634 -27.58 -5.43 -7.20
C ASP A 634 -26.75 -4.16 -7.38
N TYR A 635 -27.30 -3.18 -8.11
CA TYR A 635 -26.69 -1.87 -8.21
C TYR A 635 -26.75 -1.13 -6.88
N SER A 636 -25.69 -0.37 -6.59
CA SER A 636 -25.69 0.63 -5.53
C SER A 636 -26.87 1.59 -5.66
N THR A 637 -27.26 2.21 -4.56
CA THR A 637 -28.11 3.40 -4.61
C THR A 637 -27.48 4.43 -5.57
N PRO A 638 -28.21 4.93 -6.59
CA PRO A 638 -27.66 5.90 -7.52
C PRO A 638 -27.27 7.21 -6.83
N VAL A 639 -26.18 7.83 -7.30
CA VAL A 639 -25.68 9.11 -6.77
C VAL A 639 -25.60 10.13 -7.90
N GLU A 640 -26.13 11.33 -7.65
CA GLU A 640 -26.14 12.42 -8.61
C GLU A 640 -24.84 13.25 -8.54
N LEU A 641 -24.24 13.54 -9.69
CA LEU A 641 -23.31 14.64 -9.87
C LEU A 641 -24.01 15.80 -10.58
N LYS A 642 -24.09 16.95 -9.89
CA LYS A 642 -24.85 18.13 -10.31
C LYS A 642 -24.14 19.05 -11.28
#